data_AF-A0A1K1PDU9-F1
#
_entry.id   AF-A0A1K1PDU9-F1
#
_cell.length_a   1.000
_cell.length_b   1.000
_cell.length_c   1.000
_cell.angle_alpha   90.00
_cell.angle_beta   90.00
_cell.angle_gamma   90.00
#
_symmetry.space_group_name_H-M   'P 1'
#
loop_
_entity.id
_entity.type
_entity.pdbx_description
1 polymer ?
#
loop_
_entity_poly.entity_id
_entity_poly.type
_entity_poly.pdbx_seq_one_letter_code
_entity_poly.pdbx_strand_id
1 'polypeptide(L)'
;MKKLKKIGSFAAALLMAASLQCAFPRTMAEQSADGLFINEVCTQNKSSFKDSLGRASDWIELYNGGSKDIDLSGFGISDSADSPQRFVFPSGTVIKKGGYLLVVADKKAEGLTELNTGFGLSKSGETLILSAPDGTALQKLEIPALAEDSAYGRTADGSFAVMPPTPAAGNKNMPAEPVFSLESGFYSADKVKELTISSSDTVYYTLDGSDPTTSKTAKVYSGAIPMYDRSADEDVYSKYQHEENSAYSITPTQWFEANPEKMDKATIVRAASKSADGTFGRVSSKTYFVMDDEKLKYYSGIPVVSLVTDPDNLFGKDKGIYVTGQQYLDWLKTDGTTEMPANFISTGKAWEREADITYFKDGELGFSQKMGIRIRGSSTRNSVVKSFNVYARSEYGDSKLDYKLIDNNYSADDGKKIKRYDSFGLRAVSWVDRLRERVVNSSLRDMPALATYADDRCMLFIDGELWGMYEITEKASDYYIQSNYGVPAENVSLIKNGELEEGPDDEPLNLQLLGEYCRDNDLTVPENYEYVASQVDFESLIDCYCTGLYLGTWDWPNYNYLMWRYTGDAIDGNVYSDGKWRFGAFDFDYSVGLTYEDFGDVESYQHDSFTKMDGVSDAIPTVIFAELLKNPEFKQMFADKFYSYAYSVFESDKMVKELDDEESRYMDYMTMTAWRWYDGAPDTDFDTFIAEQESFYHDEMDVMRTFFKNRAEYAVANMQKYLGISDNTATVTVTAQGKGSIAVDSADTALSGNVWTGSYNSGQKVNITAKPEKGYVFAGWSGAVTSDSPTITVDADKAVTLTCTFKEDYKSGDVDLDGKIKVADLLLMCKYLRGAESFSQMQFMLADMNDDGAADIFDLVLLRKELLKK
;
A
#
# COMPACT_ATOMS: atom_id res chain seq x y z
N MET A 1 34.45 -40.81 -27.49
CA MET A 1 35.18 -40.13 -28.61
C MET A 1 34.19 -39.18 -29.28
N LYS A 2 34.35 -37.86 -29.46
CA LYS A 2 35.37 -36.80 -29.16
C LYS A 2 34.56 -35.47 -29.14
N LYS A 3 34.71 -34.41 -28.33
CA LYS A 3 35.47 -34.03 -27.09
C LYS A 3 34.39 -33.54 -26.06
N LEU A 4 34.57 -33.06 -24.81
CA LEU A 4 35.60 -32.30 -24.05
C LEU A 4 35.75 -30.82 -24.48
N LYS A 5 35.51 -29.80 -23.63
CA LYS A 5 35.83 -29.64 -22.18
C LYS A 5 34.86 -28.70 -21.41
N LYS A 6 34.88 -28.77 -20.06
CA LYS A 6 34.49 -27.71 -19.09
C LYS A 6 35.61 -26.66 -18.90
N ILE A 7 35.28 -25.51 -18.27
CA ILE A 7 36.05 -24.70 -17.26
C ILE A 7 35.96 -23.17 -17.52
N GLY A 8 35.76 -22.38 -16.43
CA GLY A 8 35.64 -20.90 -16.43
C GLY A 8 34.17 -20.45 -16.45
N SER A 9 33.57 -19.77 -15.47
CA SER A 9 34.02 -18.95 -14.33
C SER A 9 34.55 -17.54 -14.67
N PHE A 10 33.90 -16.52 -14.10
CA PHE A 10 34.29 -15.09 -14.01
C PHE A 10 34.87 -14.41 -15.27
N ALA A 11 34.00 -13.85 -16.12
CA ALA A 11 34.16 -12.54 -16.80
C ALA A 11 33.02 -12.26 -17.81
N ALA A 12 32.00 -11.48 -17.43
CA ALA A 12 30.97 -10.97 -18.36
C ALA A 12 30.23 -9.70 -17.87
N ALA A 13 30.80 -8.93 -16.94
CA ALA A 13 30.24 -7.63 -16.52
C ALA A 13 30.61 -6.52 -17.50
N LEU A 14 30.18 -6.64 -18.76
CA LEU A 14 30.30 -5.67 -19.85
C LEU A 14 29.47 -6.14 -21.05
N LEU A 15 28.86 -5.22 -21.79
CA LEU A 15 28.04 -5.46 -23.00
C LEU A 15 26.69 -6.19 -22.79
N MET A 16 25.81 -5.61 -21.95
CA MET A 16 24.38 -5.53 -22.30
C MET A 16 23.99 -4.13 -22.79
N ALA A 17 24.81 -3.60 -23.71
CA ALA A 17 24.33 -2.67 -24.75
C ALA A 17 23.61 -3.47 -25.87
N ALA A 18 22.79 -4.44 -25.49
CA ALA A 18 21.89 -5.13 -26.38
C ALA A 18 20.71 -4.20 -26.59
N SER A 19 20.71 -3.47 -27.70
CA SER A 19 19.59 -2.59 -28.07
C SER A 19 18.30 -3.40 -28.02
N LEU A 20 17.34 -2.96 -27.21
CA LEU A 20 15.94 -3.30 -27.43
C LEU A 20 15.55 -2.71 -28.79
N GLN A 21 15.75 -3.50 -29.84
CA GLN A 21 14.93 -3.42 -31.02
C GLN A 21 13.52 -3.81 -30.58
N CYS A 22 12.79 -2.83 -30.04
CA CYS A 22 11.34 -2.89 -29.99
C CYS A 22 10.90 -3.35 -31.37
N ALA A 23 10.16 -4.46 -31.42
CA ALA A 23 9.55 -4.91 -32.65
C ALA A 23 8.49 -3.88 -33.02
N PHE A 24 8.90 -2.83 -33.74
CA PHE A 24 8.03 -1.74 -34.16
C PHE A 24 6.73 -2.35 -34.71
N PRO A 25 5.55 -1.93 -34.24
CA PRO A 25 4.30 -2.38 -34.83
C PRO A 25 4.38 -2.05 -36.32
N ARG A 26 4.28 -3.08 -37.16
CA ARG A 26 4.30 -2.89 -38.62
C ARG A 26 3.07 -2.09 -39.00
N THR A 27 3.25 -0.79 -39.21
CA THR A 27 2.31 0.03 -39.96
C THR A 27 2.02 -0.68 -41.27
N MET A 28 0.74 -0.96 -41.53
CA MET A 28 0.32 -1.31 -42.88
C MET A 28 0.60 -0.13 -43.80
N ALA A 29 0.86 -0.41 -45.08
CA ALA A 29 1.30 0.61 -46.03
C ALA A 29 0.27 1.74 -46.13
N GLU A 30 0.72 2.97 -45.87
CA GLU A 30 -0.08 4.21 -45.92
C GLU A 30 -0.69 4.37 -47.32
N GLN A 31 -1.98 4.10 -47.47
CA GLN A 31 -2.67 4.20 -48.76
C GLN A 31 -3.01 5.67 -49.02
N SER A 32 -2.07 6.38 -49.63
CA SER A 32 -1.96 7.84 -49.64
C SER A 32 -3.25 8.59 -50.01
N ALA A 33 -3.89 9.19 -49.01
CA ALA A 33 -5.10 10.00 -49.13
C ALA A 33 -4.80 11.46 -49.54
N ASP A 34 -4.15 11.66 -50.70
CA ASP A 34 -3.87 12.97 -51.33
C ASP A 34 -3.17 14.05 -50.47
N GLY A 35 -2.58 13.66 -49.33
CA GLY A 35 -1.89 14.53 -48.37
C GLY A 35 -2.67 14.82 -47.09
N LEU A 36 -3.79 14.13 -46.85
CA LEU A 36 -4.49 14.10 -45.56
C LEU A 36 -3.81 13.12 -44.59
N PHE A 37 -3.51 13.58 -43.38
CA PHE A 37 -2.92 12.76 -42.32
C PHE A 37 -3.67 12.93 -40.99
N ILE A 38 -3.75 11.87 -40.19
CA ILE A 38 -3.84 12.04 -38.73
C ILE A 38 -2.53 12.70 -38.30
N ASN A 39 -2.61 13.83 -37.60
CA ASN A 39 -1.45 14.63 -37.25
C ASN A 39 -1.03 14.46 -35.79
N GLU A 40 -1.98 14.60 -34.88
CA GLU A 40 -1.74 14.62 -33.44
C GLU A 40 -3.00 14.19 -32.70
N VAL A 41 -2.86 13.48 -31.57
CA VAL A 41 -3.99 13.05 -30.74
C VAL A 41 -3.63 13.19 -29.26
N CYS A 42 -4.50 13.82 -28.47
CA CYS A 42 -4.38 13.89 -27.01
C CYS A 42 -5.58 13.17 -26.37
N THR A 43 -5.29 12.12 -25.59
CA THR A 43 -6.30 11.26 -24.90
C THR A 43 -6.43 11.55 -23.40
N GLN A 44 -5.72 12.58 -22.91
CA GLN A 44 -5.81 13.10 -21.55
C GLN A 44 -5.55 14.62 -21.53
N ASN A 45 -6.37 15.41 -22.22
CA ASN A 45 -6.23 16.86 -22.25
C ASN A 45 -6.60 17.50 -20.90
N LYS A 46 -5.75 18.41 -20.39
CA LYS A 46 -5.97 19.14 -19.12
C LYS A 46 -5.93 20.65 -19.34
N SER A 47 -4.97 21.14 -20.11
CA SER A 47 -4.75 22.57 -20.39
C SER A 47 -4.40 22.88 -21.85
N SER A 48 -3.89 21.93 -22.62
CA SER A 48 -3.37 22.16 -23.98
C SER A 48 -4.39 22.74 -24.96
N PHE A 49 -5.64 22.30 -24.86
CA PHE A 49 -6.77 22.78 -25.64
C PHE A 49 -7.97 23.06 -24.72
N LYS A 50 -8.79 24.05 -25.05
CA LYS A 50 -10.10 24.29 -24.44
C LYS A 50 -11.14 24.41 -25.54
N ASP A 51 -12.24 23.67 -25.41
CA ASP A 51 -13.37 23.79 -26.33
C ASP A 51 -14.16 25.09 -26.12
N SER A 52 -15.14 25.36 -27.00
CA SER A 52 -16.02 26.53 -26.93
C SER A 52 -16.92 26.59 -25.68
N LEU A 53 -16.92 25.57 -24.83
CA LEU A 53 -17.56 25.55 -23.50
C LEU A 53 -16.55 25.71 -22.35
N GLY A 54 -15.26 25.92 -22.65
CA GLY A 54 -14.17 26.10 -21.69
C GLY A 54 -13.63 24.79 -21.09
N ARG A 55 -14.02 23.63 -21.63
CA ARG A 55 -13.68 22.31 -21.09
C ARG A 55 -12.37 21.80 -21.71
N ALA A 56 -11.62 21.02 -20.93
CA ALA A 56 -10.49 20.26 -21.44
C ALA A 56 -10.99 18.91 -21.97
N SER A 57 -11.62 18.91 -23.15
CA SER A 57 -12.00 17.66 -23.82
C SER A 57 -10.83 17.12 -24.63
N ASP A 58 -10.71 15.80 -24.71
CA ASP A 58 -9.74 15.12 -25.58
C ASP A 58 -9.96 15.50 -27.05
N TRP A 59 -8.92 15.35 -27.87
CA TRP A 59 -8.98 15.86 -29.25
C TRP A 59 -8.08 15.08 -30.21
N ILE A 60 -8.51 15.09 -31.48
CA ILE A 60 -7.86 14.49 -32.64
C ILE A 60 -7.60 15.61 -33.63
N GLU A 61 -6.40 15.67 -34.20
CA GLU A 61 -6.08 16.61 -35.27
C GLU A 61 -5.81 15.91 -36.59
N LEU A 62 -6.37 16.46 -37.67
CA LEU A 62 -6.03 16.12 -39.05
C LEU A 62 -5.22 17.26 -39.70
N TYR A 63 -4.17 16.91 -40.45
CA TYR A 63 -3.34 17.84 -41.21
C TYR A 63 -3.47 17.61 -42.72
N ASN A 64 -3.54 18.70 -43.48
CA ASN A 64 -3.46 18.68 -44.94
C ASN A 64 -2.06 19.11 -45.40
N GLY A 65 -1.15 18.15 -45.50
CA GLY A 65 0.18 18.31 -46.12
C GLY A 65 0.15 18.32 -47.66
N GLY A 66 -1.03 18.32 -48.27
CA GLY A 66 -1.23 18.35 -49.71
C GLY A 66 -0.94 19.69 -50.37
N SER A 67 -1.14 19.75 -51.69
CA SER A 67 -0.92 20.96 -52.50
C SER A 67 -2.20 21.77 -52.77
N LYS A 68 -3.35 21.30 -52.28
CA LYS A 68 -4.71 21.85 -52.50
C LYS A 68 -5.51 21.79 -51.20
N ASP A 69 -6.66 22.45 -51.16
CA ASP A 69 -7.67 22.22 -50.12
C ASP A 69 -8.26 20.80 -50.26
N ILE A 70 -8.58 20.16 -49.14
CA ILE A 70 -9.19 18.82 -49.08
C ILE A 70 -10.59 18.95 -48.47
N ASP A 71 -11.60 18.46 -49.19
CA ASP A 71 -12.99 18.35 -48.73
C ASP A 71 -13.17 16.98 -48.04
N LEU A 72 -13.61 17.02 -46.78
CA LEU A 72 -13.83 15.85 -45.94
C LEU A 72 -15.29 15.37 -45.93
N SER A 73 -16.18 15.95 -46.74
CA SER A 73 -17.60 15.57 -46.81
C SER A 73 -17.80 14.05 -46.87
N GLY A 74 -18.31 13.46 -45.79
CA GLY A 74 -18.58 12.02 -45.67
C GLY A 74 -17.41 11.13 -45.23
N PHE A 75 -16.18 11.65 -45.06
CA PHE A 75 -15.08 10.90 -44.45
C PHE A 75 -15.42 10.54 -43.00
N GLY A 76 -14.85 9.45 -42.47
CA GLY A 76 -15.14 8.96 -41.12
C GLY A 76 -13.96 9.01 -40.17
N ILE A 77 -14.27 9.11 -38.86
CA ILE A 77 -13.34 8.83 -37.77
C ILE A 77 -13.97 7.77 -36.86
N SER A 78 -13.18 6.84 -36.34
CA SER A 78 -13.64 5.81 -35.40
C SER A 78 -12.53 5.31 -34.47
N ASP A 79 -12.93 4.90 -33.27
CA ASP A 79 -12.16 4.07 -32.34
C ASP A 79 -12.23 2.56 -32.69
N SER A 80 -13.13 2.16 -33.60
CA SER A 80 -13.51 0.77 -33.82
C SER A 80 -13.40 0.35 -35.29
N ALA A 81 -12.67 -0.75 -35.53
CA ALA A 81 -12.51 -1.36 -36.85
C ALA A 81 -13.81 -1.98 -37.40
N ASP A 82 -14.71 -2.43 -36.53
CA ASP A 82 -16.02 -2.98 -36.91
C ASP A 82 -17.05 -1.89 -37.26
N SER A 83 -16.69 -0.62 -37.09
CA SER A 83 -17.53 0.54 -37.43
C SER A 83 -16.65 1.75 -37.81
N PRO A 84 -15.98 1.74 -38.98
CA PRO A 84 -14.95 2.74 -39.34
C PRO A 84 -15.48 4.16 -39.62
N GLN A 85 -16.78 4.41 -39.43
CA GLN A 85 -17.48 5.68 -39.63
C GLN A 85 -18.39 6.03 -38.43
N ARG A 86 -17.90 5.86 -37.19
CA ARG A 86 -18.67 6.23 -35.97
C ARG A 86 -18.96 7.73 -35.91
N PHE A 87 -17.95 8.56 -36.22
CA PHE A 87 -18.13 9.95 -36.61
C PHE A 87 -18.04 10.05 -38.13
N VAL A 88 -18.85 10.94 -38.72
CA VAL A 88 -18.83 11.25 -40.16
C VAL A 88 -18.77 12.76 -40.33
N PHE A 89 -17.78 13.24 -41.08
CA PHE A 89 -17.56 14.66 -41.35
C PHE A 89 -18.74 15.29 -42.12
N PRO A 90 -19.36 16.36 -41.60
CA PRO A 90 -20.46 17.06 -42.26
C PRO A 90 -20.07 17.60 -43.65
N SER A 91 -21.06 17.69 -44.55
CA SER A 91 -20.83 18.21 -45.90
C SER A 91 -20.36 19.68 -45.87
N GLY A 92 -19.31 19.98 -46.64
CA GLY A 92 -18.65 21.28 -46.67
C GLY A 92 -17.51 21.44 -45.65
N THR A 93 -17.16 20.40 -44.88
CA THR A 93 -15.94 20.41 -44.04
C THR A 93 -14.69 20.41 -44.93
N VAL A 94 -13.87 21.46 -44.87
CA VAL A 94 -12.69 21.60 -45.74
C VAL A 94 -11.44 21.98 -44.94
N ILE A 95 -10.40 21.14 -45.00
CA ILE A 95 -9.07 21.52 -44.51
C ILE A 95 -8.31 22.25 -45.61
N LYS A 96 -7.90 23.50 -45.34
CA LYS A 96 -7.10 24.30 -46.27
C LYS A 96 -5.71 23.69 -46.49
N LYS A 97 -5.13 23.93 -47.67
CA LYS A 97 -3.75 23.53 -47.98
C LYS A 97 -2.78 23.97 -46.87
N GLY A 98 -2.07 23.04 -46.25
CA GLY A 98 -1.13 23.31 -45.16
C GLY A 98 -1.79 23.68 -43.82
N GLY A 99 -3.10 23.47 -43.71
CA GLY A 99 -3.89 23.72 -42.50
C GLY A 99 -4.16 22.47 -41.69
N TYR A 100 -4.66 22.70 -40.49
CA TYR A 100 -4.98 21.70 -39.47
C TYR A 100 -6.48 21.78 -39.13
N LEU A 101 -7.05 20.68 -38.63
CA LEU A 101 -8.44 20.60 -38.16
C LEU A 101 -8.51 19.76 -36.90
N LEU A 102 -8.87 20.41 -35.79
CA LEU A 102 -9.19 19.77 -34.53
C LEU A 102 -10.62 19.22 -34.55
N VAL A 103 -10.79 18.02 -33.99
CA VAL A 103 -12.08 17.36 -33.73
C VAL A 103 -12.09 16.94 -32.26
N VAL A 104 -13.10 17.36 -31.52
CA VAL A 104 -13.28 17.05 -30.09
C VAL A 104 -13.72 15.61 -29.92
N ALA A 105 -13.00 14.85 -29.10
CA ALA A 105 -13.33 13.48 -28.73
C ALA A 105 -14.04 13.45 -27.37
N ASP A 106 -15.37 13.60 -27.38
CA ASP A 106 -16.20 13.58 -26.18
C ASP A 106 -17.54 12.88 -26.49
N LYS A 107 -18.09 12.17 -25.51
CA LYS A 107 -19.44 11.57 -25.58
C LYS A 107 -20.56 12.64 -25.53
N LYS A 108 -20.25 13.87 -25.10
CA LYS A 108 -21.17 15.01 -25.03
C LYS A 108 -20.84 16.04 -26.11
N ALA A 109 -21.76 16.21 -27.06
CA ALA A 109 -21.66 17.16 -28.18
C ALA A 109 -22.52 18.42 -28.01
N GLU A 110 -23.41 18.47 -27.01
CA GLU A 110 -24.40 19.54 -26.85
C GLU A 110 -23.76 20.90 -26.57
N GLY A 111 -24.09 21.91 -27.37
CA GLY A 111 -23.62 23.29 -27.20
C GLY A 111 -22.25 23.60 -27.81
N LEU A 112 -21.51 22.62 -28.34
CA LEU A 112 -20.22 22.85 -29.00
C LEU A 112 -20.36 23.57 -30.34
N THR A 113 -19.32 24.32 -30.69
CA THR A 113 -19.14 24.93 -32.02
C THR A 113 -18.09 24.21 -32.87
N GLU A 114 -17.21 23.44 -32.22
CA GLU A 114 -16.26 22.52 -32.85
C GLU A 114 -16.97 21.27 -33.41
N LEU A 115 -16.28 20.57 -34.32
CA LEU A 115 -16.67 19.20 -34.68
C LEU A 115 -16.42 18.28 -33.47
N ASN A 116 -17.37 17.38 -33.20
CA ASN A 116 -17.33 16.44 -32.08
C ASN A 116 -17.64 15.02 -32.57
N THR A 117 -16.86 14.04 -32.12
CA THR A 117 -16.96 12.64 -32.57
C THR A 117 -18.18 11.87 -32.03
N GLY A 118 -18.77 12.32 -30.93
CA GLY A 118 -19.73 11.54 -30.13
C GLY A 118 -19.08 10.43 -29.27
N PHE A 119 -17.75 10.38 -29.17
CA PHE A 119 -17.03 9.44 -28.31
C PHE A 119 -15.70 9.98 -27.78
N GLY A 120 -15.40 9.74 -26.50
CA GLY A 120 -14.09 9.97 -25.92
C GLY A 120 -13.12 8.81 -26.18
N LEU A 121 -11.83 9.05 -25.99
CA LEU A 121 -10.75 8.09 -26.25
C LEU A 121 -10.29 7.38 -24.96
N SER A 122 -9.74 6.17 -25.07
CA SER A 122 -9.16 5.44 -23.95
C SER A 122 -7.85 6.08 -23.44
N LYS A 123 -7.79 6.32 -22.14
CA LYS A 123 -6.58 6.77 -21.41
C LYS A 123 -5.46 5.73 -21.41
N SER A 124 -5.80 4.45 -21.54
CA SER A 124 -4.87 3.31 -21.50
C SER A 124 -4.23 2.98 -22.85
N GLY A 125 -4.45 3.83 -23.86
CA GLY A 125 -4.16 3.55 -25.26
C GLY A 125 -5.41 3.12 -26.03
N GLU A 126 -5.43 3.40 -27.33
CA GLU A 126 -6.63 3.39 -28.17
C GLU A 126 -6.29 3.09 -29.64
N THR A 127 -7.17 2.40 -30.37
CA THR A 127 -7.08 2.33 -31.84
C THR A 127 -7.79 3.56 -32.42
N LEU A 128 -7.16 4.31 -33.34
CA LEU A 128 -7.82 5.37 -34.10
C LEU A 128 -7.79 5.10 -35.61
N ILE A 129 -8.93 5.27 -36.28
CA ILE A 129 -9.12 5.02 -37.71
C ILE A 129 -9.66 6.27 -38.38
N LEU A 130 -9.05 6.65 -39.52
CA LEU A 130 -9.55 7.65 -40.47
C LEU A 130 -9.98 6.91 -41.75
N SER A 131 -11.20 7.13 -42.22
CA SER A 131 -11.81 6.41 -43.35
C SER A 131 -12.34 7.31 -44.46
N ALA A 132 -12.38 6.77 -45.67
CA ALA A 132 -12.99 7.38 -46.85
C ALA A 132 -14.53 7.36 -46.77
N PRO A 133 -15.24 8.10 -47.63
CA PRO A 133 -16.71 8.13 -47.64
C PRO A 133 -17.42 6.79 -47.91
N ASP A 134 -16.72 5.79 -48.45
CA ASP A 134 -17.24 4.42 -48.64
C ASP A 134 -16.94 3.47 -47.46
N GLY A 135 -16.32 3.98 -46.39
CA GLY A 135 -15.93 3.23 -45.20
C GLY A 135 -14.53 2.60 -45.28
N THR A 136 -13.81 2.73 -46.40
CA THR A 136 -12.44 2.20 -46.55
C THR A 136 -11.48 2.92 -45.58
N ALA A 137 -10.82 2.19 -44.70
CA ALA A 137 -9.80 2.76 -43.81
C ALA A 137 -8.60 3.28 -44.61
N LEU A 138 -8.27 4.57 -44.45
CA LEU A 138 -7.16 5.25 -45.11
C LEU A 138 -5.91 5.24 -44.22
N GLN A 139 -6.11 5.43 -42.92
CA GLN A 139 -5.07 5.37 -41.89
C GLN A 139 -5.62 4.66 -40.64
N LYS A 140 -4.74 3.88 -40.00
CA LYS A 140 -4.93 3.32 -38.66
C LYS A 140 -3.73 3.71 -37.80
N LEU A 141 -3.99 4.28 -36.64
CA LEU A 141 -3.02 4.64 -35.61
C LEU A 141 -3.30 3.82 -34.35
N GLU A 142 -2.28 3.16 -33.80
CA GLU A 142 -2.37 2.57 -32.46
C GLU A 142 -1.75 3.57 -31.48
N ILE A 143 -2.57 4.16 -30.62
CA ILE A 143 -2.17 5.18 -29.66
C ILE A 143 -1.77 4.47 -28.36
N PRO A 144 -0.56 4.71 -27.80
CA PRO A 144 -0.18 4.16 -26.50
C PRO A 144 -0.93 4.87 -25.36
N ALA A 145 -0.80 4.38 -24.12
CA ALA A 145 -1.17 5.19 -22.96
C ALA A 145 -0.35 6.49 -22.95
N LEU A 146 -1.03 7.62 -22.77
CA LEU A 146 -0.43 8.97 -22.71
C LEU A 146 -0.60 9.54 -21.31
N ALA A 147 0.36 10.34 -20.85
CA ALA A 147 0.19 11.17 -19.64
C ALA A 147 -0.70 12.38 -19.92
N GLU A 148 -1.16 13.09 -18.89
CA GLU A 148 -1.95 14.32 -19.06
C GLU A 148 -1.16 15.41 -19.80
N ASP A 149 -1.85 16.17 -20.67
CA ASP A 149 -1.25 17.14 -21.61
C ASP A 149 -0.03 16.60 -22.38
N SER A 150 0.00 15.29 -22.68
CA SER A 150 0.88 14.68 -23.67
C SER A 150 0.07 14.26 -24.90
N ALA A 151 0.64 14.38 -26.09
CA ALA A 151 0.01 13.96 -27.33
C ALA A 151 0.83 12.89 -28.06
N TYR A 152 0.17 12.07 -28.89
CA TYR A 152 0.83 11.16 -29.83
C TYR A 152 0.80 11.79 -31.22
N GLY A 153 1.92 12.36 -31.63
CA GLY A 153 2.04 13.18 -32.83
C GLY A 153 2.91 12.55 -33.92
N ARG A 154 2.54 12.83 -35.17
CA ARG A 154 3.27 12.45 -36.38
C ARG A 154 4.57 13.24 -36.48
N THR A 155 5.69 12.54 -36.66
CA THR A 155 7.02 13.15 -36.80
C THR A 155 7.31 13.51 -38.27
N ALA A 156 8.44 14.19 -38.50
CA ALA A 156 8.86 14.62 -39.83
C ALA A 156 9.16 13.47 -40.83
N ASP A 157 9.41 12.24 -40.35
CA ASP A 157 9.59 11.05 -41.21
C ASP A 157 8.29 10.24 -41.41
N GLY A 158 7.21 10.59 -40.71
CA GLY A 158 5.90 9.92 -40.77
C GLY A 158 5.72 8.78 -39.76
N SER A 159 6.68 8.54 -38.87
CA SER A 159 6.42 7.79 -37.63
C SER A 159 5.60 8.61 -36.64
N PHE A 160 5.25 8.03 -35.48
CA PHE A 160 4.55 8.73 -34.39
C PHE A 160 5.33 8.59 -33.07
N ALA A 161 5.36 9.67 -32.29
CA ALA A 161 6.05 9.76 -31.01
C ALA A 161 5.19 10.49 -29.97
N VAL A 162 5.45 10.25 -28.68
CA VAL A 162 4.86 11.05 -27.60
C VAL A 162 5.56 12.40 -27.56
N MET A 163 4.80 13.49 -27.60
CA MET A 163 5.32 14.86 -27.73
C MET A 163 4.44 15.91 -27.02
N PRO A 164 4.93 17.16 -26.88
CA PRO A 164 4.15 18.24 -26.27
C PRO A 164 3.03 18.66 -27.24
N PRO A 165 1.77 18.75 -26.79
CA PRO A 165 0.63 19.02 -27.65
C PRO A 165 0.74 20.35 -28.39
N THR A 166 0.45 20.33 -29.70
CA THR A 166 0.51 21.48 -30.60
C THR A 166 -0.81 21.77 -31.34
N PRO A 167 -1.97 21.85 -30.64
CA PRO A 167 -3.28 21.99 -31.28
C PRO A 167 -3.38 23.21 -32.21
N ALA A 168 -3.86 22.96 -33.43
CA ALA A 168 -3.93 23.86 -34.58
C ALA A 168 -2.57 24.38 -35.11
N ALA A 169 -1.47 23.69 -34.82
CA ALA A 169 -0.11 24.07 -35.20
C ALA A 169 0.72 22.87 -35.70
N GLY A 170 1.97 23.13 -36.10
CA GLY A 170 2.88 22.08 -36.55
C GLY A 170 3.59 21.38 -35.40
N ASN A 171 3.52 20.05 -35.40
CA ASN A 171 4.12 19.15 -34.42
C ASN A 171 5.57 19.48 -34.06
N LYS A 172 5.87 19.38 -32.77
CA LYS A 172 7.20 19.63 -32.19
C LYS A 172 7.79 18.36 -31.61
N ASN A 173 9.06 18.08 -31.91
CA ASN A 173 9.77 17.00 -31.24
C ASN A 173 9.98 17.33 -29.76
N MET A 174 9.93 16.31 -28.89
CA MET A 174 10.47 16.42 -27.53
C MET A 174 11.95 16.83 -27.57
N PRO A 175 12.39 17.79 -26.72
CA PRO A 175 13.82 17.98 -26.44
C PRO A 175 14.42 16.70 -25.82
N ALA A 176 15.67 16.38 -26.14
CA ALA A 176 16.29 15.15 -25.65
C ALA A 176 16.50 15.18 -24.13
N GLU A 177 16.03 14.15 -23.42
CA GLU A 177 16.04 14.12 -21.95
C GLU A 177 17.45 14.30 -21.34
N PRO A 178 17.59 14.96 -20.17
CA PRO A 178 18.89 15.15 -19.53
C PRO A 178 19.48 13.81 -19.04
N VAL A 179 20.65 13.43 -19.57
CA VAL A 179 21.39 12.24 -19.15
C VAL A 179 22.43 12.63 -18.11
N PHE A 180 22.21 12.20 -16.87
CA PHE A 180 23.11 12.39 -15.72
C PHE A 180 24.28 11.39 -15.75
N SER A 181 25.45 11.78 -15.25
CA SER A 181 26.62 10.88 -15.15
C SER A 181 26.64 9.97 -13.92
N LEU A 182 25.67 10.13 -13.02
CA LEU A 182 25.45 9.30 -11.84
C LEU A 182 23.94 9.10 -11.66
N GLU A 183 23.56 7.89 -11.24
CA GLU A 183 22.19 7.57 -10.82
C GLU A 183 21.89 8.06 -9.40
N SER A 184 20.62 8.06 -9.00
CA SER A 184 20.26 8.35 -7.61
C SER A 184 20.84 7.27 -6.70
N GLY A 185 21.49 7.65 -5.59
CA GLY A 185 22.23 6.68 -4.76
C GLY A 185 23.08 7.28 -3.66
N PHE A 186 23.80 6.38 -2.98
CA PHE A 186 24.68 6.64 -1.84
C PHE A 186 26.14 6.71 -2.31
N TYR A 187 26.83 7.79 -1.97
CA TYR A 187 28.14 8.13 -2.53
C TYR A 187 29.08 8.70 -1.48
N SER A 188 30.19 8.00 -1.22
CA SER A 188 31.23 8.48 -0.29
C SER A 188 31.81 9.81 -0.78
N ALA A 189 31.77 10.83 0.09
CA ALA A 189 32.06 12.21 -0.24
C ALA A 189 33.54 12.47 -0.61
N ASP A 190 34.47 11.53 -0.38
CA ASP A 190 35.84 11.63 -0.92
C ASP A 190 35.94 11.12 -2.37
N LYS A 191 35.07 10.19 -2.80
CA LYS A 191 35.07 9.57 -4.13
C LYS A 191 34.35 10.41 -5.18
N VAL A 192 33.21 11.00 -4.84
CA VAL A 192 32.38 11.79 -5.76
C VAL A 192 32.50 13.27 -5.45
N LYS A 193 32.96 14.05 -6.44
CA LYS A 193 33.20 15.50 -6.33
C LYS A 193 32.44 16.34 -7.34
N GLU A 194 31.99 15.73 -8.43
CA GLU A 194 31.35 16.40 -9.57
C GLU A 194 30.27 15.48 -10.16
N LEU A 195 29.13 16.07 -10.49
CA LEU A 195 28.06 15.49 -11.30
C LEU A 195 28.01 16.23 -12.64
N THR A 196 27.87 15.49 -13.74
CA THR A 196 27.68 16.08 -15.07
C THR A 196 26.36 15.66 -15.68
N ILE A 197 25.81 16.52 -16.53
CA ILE A 197 24.56 16.29 -17.27
C ILE A 197 24.85 16.54 -18.75
N SER A 198 24.20 15.77 -19.63
CA SER A 198 24.34 15.88 -21.08
C SER A 198 23.00 15.77 -21.82
N SER A 199 22.86 16.51 -22.91
CA SER A 199 21.76 16.44 -23.86
C SER A 199 22.23 17.04 -25.20
N SER A 200 21.48 16.84 -26.29
CA SER A 200 21.60 17.62 -27.52
C SER A 200 21.02 19.03 -27.40
N ASP A 201 20.16 19.26 -26.41
CA ASP A 201 19.42 20.48 -26.16
C ASP A 201 19.95 21.23 -24.93
N THR A 202 19.46 22.45 -24.67
CA THR A 202 19.95 23.28 -23.56
C THR A 202 19.34 22.82 -22.24
N VAL A 203 20.11 22.16 -21.38
CA VAL A 203 19.63 21.72 -20.06
C VAL A 203 19.48 22.91 -19.10
N TYR A 204 18.32 22.98 -18.45
CA TYR A 204 18.04 23.82 -17.29
C TYR A 204 17.92 22.94 -16.05
N TYR A 205 18.41 23.40 -14.90
CA TYR A 205 18.37 22.62 -13.66
C TYR A 205 18.21 23.47 -12.39
N THR A 206 17.70 22.83 -11.33
CA THR A 206 17.48 23.38 -9.98
C THR A 206 18.13 22.47 -8.93
N LEU A 207 18.37 23.00 -7.73
CA LEU A 207 19.04 22.33 -6.60
C LEU A 207 18.25 22.44 -5.27
N ASP A 208 16.98 22.85 -5.39
CA ASP A 208 16.10 23.35 -4.32
C ASP A 208 14.66 22.81 -4.46
N GLY A 209 14.50 21.62 -5.07
CA GLY A 209 13.20 21.02 -5.39
C GLY A 209 12.39 21.72 -6.49
N SER A 210 12.57 23.03 -6.73
CA SER A 210 11.70 23.79 -7.64
C SER A 210 11.74 23.31 -9.09
N ASP A 211 10.65 23.48 -9.85
CA ASP A 211 10.55 23.00 -11.22
C ASP A 211 11.48 23.78 -12.18
N PRO A 212 12.44 23.15 -12.87
CA PRO A 212 13.42 23.84 -13.72
C PRO A 212 12.84 24.46 -14.99
N THR A 213 11.57 24.18 -15.33
CA THR A 213 10.88 24.77 -16.48
C THR A 213 10.19 26.09 -16.16
N THR A 214 9.80 26.31 -14.90
CA THR A 214 9.04 27.51 -14.45
C THR A 214 9.74 28.32 -13.36
N SER A 215 10.65 27.73 -12.59
CA SER A 215 11.32 28.38 -11.46
C SER A 215 12.28 29.50 -11.88
N LYS A 216 12.39 30.51 -11.01
CA LYS A 216 13.36 31.61 -11.13
C LYS A 216 14.76 31.24 -10.63
N THR A 217 14.90 30.13 -9.89
CA THR A 217 16.20 29.62 -9.43
C THR A 217 16.85 28.66 -10.44
N ALA A 218 16.12 28.30 -11.50
CA ALA A 218 16.59 27.45 -12.59
C ALA A 218 17.82 28.06 -13.29
N LYS A 219 18.89 27.26 -13.38
CA LYS A 219 20.18 27.61 -13.98
C LYS A 219 20.32 26.91 -15.32
N VAL A 220 20.88 27.58 -16.32
CA VAL A 220 21.36 26.91 -17.53
C VAL A 220 22.59 26.09 -17.15
N TYR A 221 22.61 24.81 -17.49
CA TYR A 221 23.75 23.93 -17.24
C TYR A 221 24.92 24.34 -18.14
N SER A 222 26.06 24.71 -17.52
CA SER A 222 27.24 25.22 -18.24
C SER A 222 28.57 24.61 -17.77
N GLY A 223 28.53 23.55 -16.95
CA GLY A 223 29.68 22.93 -16.31
C GLY A 223 29.22 21.97 -15.20
N ALA A 224 30.15 21.19 -14.65
CA ALA A 224 29.84 20.21 -13.62
C ALA A 224 29.23 20.85 -12.36
N ILE A 225 28.29 20.13 -11.74
CA ILE A 225 27.69 20.47 -10.45
C ILE A 225 28.61 19.91 -9.36
N PRO A 226 29.12 20.73 -8.42
CA PRO A 226 29.93 20.23 -7.30
C PRO A 226 29.12 19.31 -6.38
N MET A 227 29.72 18.21 -5.96
CA MET A 227 29.15 17.23 -5.04
C MET A 227 29.98 17.19 -3.75
N TYR A 228 29.32 17.31 -2.60
CA TYR A 228 29.91 17.36 -1.26
C TYR A 228 28.84 17.04 -0.20
N ASP A 229 29.23 16.87 1.06
CA ASP A 229 28.27 16.74 2.16
C ASP A 229 27.53 18.07 2.39
N ARG A 230 26.28 18.09 1.92
CA ARG A 230 25.39 19.25 2.01
C ARG A 230 24.86 19.51 3.42
N SER A 231 25.11 18.64 4.39
CA SER A 231 24.75 18.86 5.80
C SER A 231 25.44 20.10 6.41
N ALA A 232 26.48 20.61 5.73
CA ALA A 232 27.10 21.91 6.06
C ALA A 232 26.33 23.15 5.51
N ASP A 233 25.42 22.98 4.55
CA ASP A 233 24.58 24.06 4.00
C ASP A 233 23.54 24.53 5.04
N GLU A 234 23.05 25.76 4.90
CA GLU A 234 21.87 26.20 5.65
C GLU A 234 20.62 25.36 5.29
N ASP A 235 19.71 25.29 6.23
CA ASP A 235 18.40 24.65 6.11
C ASP A 235 17.35 25.66 5.62
N VAL A 236 16.40 25.22 4.81
CA VAL A 236 15.43 26.08 4.10
C VAL A 236 13.98 25.65 4.35
N TYR A 237 13.66 24.38 4.11
CA TYR A 237 12.27 23.88 4.19
C TYR A 237 11.91 23.39 5.59
N SER A 238 12.91 22.95 6.34
CA SER A 238 12.85 22.58 7.76
C SER A 238 12.65 23.74 8.72
N LYS A 239 12.99 24.98 8.33
CA LYS A 239 12.85 26.18 9.16
C LYS A 239 11.45 26.81 9.11
N TYR A 240 10.50 26.22 8.38
CA TYR A 240 9.09 26.60 8.47
C TYR A 240 8.53 26.18 9.84
N GLN A 241 7.85 27.11 10.52
CA GLN A 241 7.52 26.99 11.95
C GLN A 241 6.16 27.60 12.29
N HIS A 242 5.87 27.84 13.57
CA HIS A 242 4.69 28.61 13.96
C HIS A 242 4.87 30.10 13.61
N GLU A 243 3.88 30.68 12.92
CA GLU A 243 3.78 32.13 12.70
C GLU A 243 2.33 32.61 12.93
N GLU A 244 2.13 33.50 13.91
CA GLU A 244 0.83 34.11 14.18
C GLU A 244 0.27 34.81 12.93
N ASN A 245 -1.00 34.53 12.58
CA ASN A 245 -1.71 35.18 11.47
C ASN A 245 -0.99 35.11 10.10
N SER A 246 -0.18 34.07 9.88
CA SER A 246 0.51 33.81 8.61
C SER A 246 -0.19 32.76 7.76
N ALA A 247 -0.01 32.84 6.44
CA ALA A 247 -0.37 31.79 5.47
C ALA A 247 0.73 30.72 5.29
N TYR A 248 1.89 30.92 5.91
CA TYR A 248 3.07 30.05 5.81
C TYR A 248 3.34 29.24 7.08
N SER A 249 2.59 29.50 8.16
CA SER A 249 2.70 28.72 9.40
C SER A 249 2.35 27.25 9.15
N ILE A 250 3.16 26.33 9.67
CA ILE A 250 2.87 24.88 9.59
C ILE A 250 1.85 24.42 10.63
N THR A 251 1.58 25.21 11.67
CA THR A 251 0.55 24.93 12.68
C THR A 251 0.02 26.22 13.32
N PRO A 252 -1.30 26.46 13.35
CA PRO A 252 -1.90 27.66 13.97
C PRO A 252 -2.30 27.47 15.45
N THR A 253 -2.29 26.24 15.98
CA THR A 253 -2.75 25.94 17.36
C THR A 253 -1.67 25.41 18.29
N GLN A 254 -0.54 24.96 17.76
CA GLN A 254 0.64 24.57 18.54
C GLN A 254 1.74 25.60 18.33
N TRP A 255 2.45 25.97 19.39
CA TRP A 255 3.66 26.78 19.26
C TRP A 255 4.83 25.87 18.89
N PHE A 256 5.68 26.32 17.97
CA PHE A 256 6.87 25.59 17.53
C PHE A 256 7.85 26.58 16.90
N GLU A 257 9.12 26.50 17.32
CA GLU A 257 10.25 27.24 16.74
C GLU A 257 11.24 26.20 16.19
N ALA A 258 11.63 26.32 14.92
CA ALA A 258 12.43 25.28 14.29
C ALA A 258 13.85 25.23 14.88
N ASN A 259 14.36 24.02 15.23
CA ASN A 259 15.72 23.86 15.76
C ASN A 259 16.72 24.63 14.89
N PRO A 260 17.52 25.57 15.43
CA PRO A 260 18.43 26.40 14.65
C PRO A 260 19.58 25.62 14.00
N GLU A 261 19.94 24.46 14.52
CA GLU A 261 21.03 23.62 14.01
C GLU A 261 20.76 23.01 12.62
N LYS A 262 21.80 22.42 12.03
CA LYS A 262 21.78 21.92 10.65
C LYS A 262 21.45 20.44 10.58
N MET A 263 20.52 20.11 9.69
CA MET A 263 20.07 18.74 9.44
C MET A 263 20.84 18.10 8.27
N ASP A 264 20.95 16.77 8.27
CA ASP A 264 21.60 16.03 7.19
C ASP A 264 20.88 16.20 5.86
N LYS A 265 21.65 16.26 4.75
CA LYS A 265 21.11 16.60 3.43
C LYS A 265 21.60 15.74 2.27
N ALA A 266 20.67 15.37 1.40
CA ALA A 266 20.93 14.89 0.05
C ALA A 266 21.09 16.07 -0.93
N THR A 267 21.89 15.85 -1.99
CA THR A 267 21.86 16.74 -3.16
C THR A 267 20.70 16.33 -4.04
N ILE A 268 19.67 17.18 -4.14
CA ILE A 268 18.62 17.06 -5.15
C ILE A 268 19.06 17.79 -6.41
N VAL A 269 18.85 17.16 -7.57
CA VAL A 269 19.00 17.82 -8.87
C VAL A 269 17.78 17.49 -9.71
N ARG A 270 16.98 18.51 -10.06
CA ARG A 270 15.92 18.40 -11.06
C ARG A 270 16.36 19.09 -12.33
N ALA A 271 16.21 18.46 -13.48
CA ALA A 271 16.66 19.00 -14.76
C ALA A 271 15.64 18.77 -15.87
N ALA A 272 15.53 19.72 -16.78
CA ALA A 272 14.74 19.60 -18.01
C ALA A 272 15.50 20.21 -19.19
N SER A 273 15.47 19.54 -20.33
CA SER A 273 16.08 20.05 -21.56
C SER A 273 15.17 21.03 -22.28
N LYS A 274 15.73 22.06 -22.88
CA LYS A 274 15.02 23.07 -23.67
C LYS A 274 15.58 23.14 -25.08
N SER A 275 14.70 22.91 -26.05
CA SER A 275 15.04 22.97 -27.47
C SER A 275 15.14 24.41 -27.97
N ALA A 276 15.76 24.58 -29.14
CA ALA A 276 16.07 25.88 -29.73
C ALA A 276 14.83 26.74 -30.06
N ASP A 277 13.63 26.17 -30.12
CA ASP A 277 12.37 26.89 -30.33
C ASP A 277 11.70 27.39 -29.03
N GLY A 278 12.30 27.05 -27.87
CA GLY A 278 11.83 27.41 -26.54
C GLY A 278 10.98 26.34 -25.83
N THR A 279 10.72 25.19 -26.45
CA THR A 279 9.93 24.10 -25.85
C THR A 279 10.78 23.31 -24.85
N PHE A 280 10.24 23.03 -23.66
CA PHE A 280 10.84 22.17 -22.63
C PHE A 280 10.45 20.70 -22.80
N GLY A 281 11.35 19.81 -22.40
CA GLY A 281 11.10 18.38 -22.23
C GLY A 281 10.67 18.04 -20.80
N ARG A 282 10.62 16.74 -20.49
CA ARG A 282 10.25 16.25 -19.15
C ARG A 282 11.27 16.67 -18.09
N VAL A 283 10.78 16.96 -16.88
CA VAL A 283 11.59 17.13 -15.68
C VAL A 283 12.04 15.75 -15.19
N SER A 284 13.34 15.53 -15.14
CA SER A 284 13.98 14.37 -14.52
C SER A 284 14.61 14.78 -13.20
N SER A 285 14.30 14.06 -12.13
CA SER A 285 14.76 14.34 -10.77
C SER A 285 15.70 13.23 -10.29
N LYS A 286 16.79 13.61 -9.60
CA LYS A 286 17.76 12.68 -9.00
C LYS A 286 18.12 13.11 -7.58
N THR A 287 18.33 12.12 -6.71
CA THR A 287 18.70 12.29 -5.29
C THR A 287 20.04 11.62 -5.03
N TYR A 288 21.00 12.39 -4.52
CA TYR A 288 22.36 11.91 -4.24
C TYR A 288 22.70 12.11 -2.75
N PHE A 289 22.81 11.03 -1.99
CA PHE A 289 23.34 11.05 -0.63
C PHE A 289 24.87 11.07 -0.71
N VAL A 290 25.47 12.26 -0.61
CA VAL A 290 26.92 12.44 -0.69
C VAL A 290 27.45 12.77 0.70
N MET A 291 27.91 11.75 1.44
CA MET A 291 28.26 11.87 2.86
C MET A 291 29.53 11.06 3.19
N ASP A 292 30.03 11.12 4.42
CA ASP A 292 31.06 10.20 4.88
C ASP A 292 30.55 8.75 5.03
N ASP A 293 31.48 7.80 5.13
CA ASP A 293 31.17 6.36 5.18
C ASP A 293 30.39 5.95 6.46
N GLU A 294 30.36 6.78 7.51
CA GLU A 294 29.68 6.50 8.78
C GLU A 294 28.20 6.90 8.69
N LYS A 295 27.90 8.12 8.21
CA LYS A 295 26.53 8.54 7.86
C LYS A 295 25.91 7.64 6.80
N LEU A 296 26.65 7.29 5.74
CA LEU A 296 26.14 6.40 4.70
C LEU A 296 25.80 5.01 5.27
N LYS A 297 26.58 4.51 6.23
CA LYS A 297 26.27 3.26 6.94
C LYS A 297 25.02 3.38 7.81
N TYR A 298 24.86 4.49 8.55
CA TYR A 298 23.65 4.78 9.34
C TYR A 298 22.40 4.78 8.45
N TYR A 299 22.36 5.60 7.40
CA TYR A 299 21.24 5.62 6.45
C TYR A 299 21.10 4.37 5.57
N SER A 300 22.05 3.42 5.62
CA SER A 300 21.89 2.10 5.01
C SER A 300 21.28 1.06 5.96
N GLY A 301 21.19 1.33 7.27
CA GLY A 301 20.61 0.43 8.27
C GLY A 301 19.07 0.42 8.30
N ILE A 302 18.44 1.33 7.57
CA ILE A 302 16.99 1.54 7.48
C ILE A 302 16.64 1.93 6.03
N PRO A 303 15.45 1.59 5.50
CA PRO A 303 14.96 2.17 4.25
C PRO A 303 14.95 3.71 4.29
N VAL A 304 15.21 4.34 3.14
CA VAL A 304 15.20 5.81 3.00
C VAL A 304 14.27 6.21 1.86
N VAL A 305 13.35 7.12 2.16
CA VAL A 305 12.44 7.72 1.17
C VAL A 305 12.89 9.15 0.91
N SER A 306 13.14 9.49 -0.35
CA SER A 306 13.31 10.86 -0.81
C SER A 306 12.06 11.30 -1.56
N LEU A 307 11.36 12.28 -1.01
CA LEU A 307 10.22 12.96 -1.59
C LEU A 307 10.72 14.29 -2.15
N VAL A 308 10.68 14.44 -3.48
CA VAL A 308 11.09 15.67 -4.17
C VAL A 308 9.89 16.27 -4.89
N THR A 309 9.60 17.54 -4.68
CA THR A 309 8.48 18.24 -5.29
C THR A 309 8.84 19.69 -5.59
N ASP A 310 8.00 20.43 -6.30
CA ASP A 310 8.17 21.88 -6.31
C ASP A 310 7.75 22.42 -4.92
N PRO A 311 8.58 23.17 -4.19
CA PRO A 311 8.28 23.55 -2.80
C PRO A 311 6.98 24.35 -2.62
N ASP A 312 6.48 25.01 -3.67
CA ASP A 312 5.18 25.69 -3.65
C ASP A 312 4.00 24.70 -3.50
N ASN A 313 4.21 23.40 -3.79
CA ASN A 313 3.26 22.32 -3.49
C ASN A 313 3.14 21.99 -1.99
N LEU A 314 4.16 22.31 -1.18
CA LEU A 314 4.16 22.10 0.27
C LEU A 314 3.93 23.41 1.03
N PHE A 315 4.65 24.46 0.67
CA PHE A 315 4.73 25.72 1.44
C PHE A 315 4.08 26.93 0.74
N GLY A 316 3.57 26.76 -0.48
CA GLY A 316 2.89 27.83 -1.21
C GLY A 316 1.58 28.26 -0.54
N LYS A 317 1.34 29.57 -0.36
CA LYS A 317 0.13 30.04 0.35
C LYS A 317 -1.20 29.56 -0.26
N ASP A 318 -1.27 29.37 -1.58
CA ASP A 318 -2.52 29.08 -2.30
C ASP A 318 -2.78 27.59 -2.56
N LYS A 319 -1.73 26.75 -2.57
CA LYS A 319 -1.83 25.29 -2.82
C LYS A 319 -0.96 24.42 -1.93
N GLY A 320 -0.07 24.99 -1.13
CA GLY A 320 0.90 24.30 -0.30
C GLY A 320 0.23 23.49 0.79
N ILE A 321 0.40 22.16 0.75
CA ILE A 321 -0.34 21.23 1.63
C ILE A 321 0.21 21.13 3.06
N TYR A 322 1.31 21.81 3.38
CA TYR A 322 1.95 21.76 4.70
C TYR A 322 1.62 22.97 5.59
N VAL A 323 0.98 24.00 5.05
CA VAL A 323 0.80 25.31 5.72
C VAL A 323 -0.67 25.67 5.99
N THR A 324 -0.91 26.70 6.79
CA THR A 324 -2.24 27.30 7.02
C THR A 324 -2.87 27.81 5.72
N GLY A 325 -2.09 28.51 4.90
CA GLY A 325 -2.50 29.01 3.59
C GLY A 325 -3.42 30.23 3.60
N GLN A 326 -3.79 30.66 2.39
CA GLN A 326 -4.62 31.84 2.15
C GLN A 326 -6.02 31.73 2.78
N GLN A 327 -6.61 30.53 2.78
CA GLN A 327 -7.94 30.28 3.35
C GLN A 327 -8.02 30.54 4.86
N TYR A 328 -6.95 30.27 5.62
CA TYR A 328 -6.86 30.62 7.04
C TYR A 328 -6.89 32.14 7.24
N LEU A 329 -6.13 32.89 6.44
CA LEU A 329 -6.13 34.36 6.47
C LEU A 329 -7.46 34.99 6.04
N ASP A 330 -8.27 34.28 5.26
CA ASP A 330 -9.60 34.73 4.88
C ASP A 330 -10.66 34.37 5.93
N TRP A 331 -10.53 33.23 6.62
CA TRP A 331 -11.34 32.88 7.80
C TRP A 331 -11.09 33.83 8.99
N LEU A 332 -9.85 34.28 9.21
CA LEU A 332 -9.52 35.29 10.23
C LEU A 332 -10.22 36.67 10.03
N LYS A 333 -10.91 36.87 8.90
CA LYS A 333 -11.73 38.07 8.61
C LYS A 333 -13.23 37.85 8.86
N THR A 334 -13.63 36.65 9.26
CA THR A 334 -15.01 36.28 9.63
C THR A 334 -15.26 36.53 11.12
N ASP A 335 -16.40 36.07 11.64
CA ASP A 335 -16.68 36.06 13.08
C ASP A 335 -16.17 34.79 13.80
N GLY A 336 -15.50 33.87 13.10
CA GLY A 336 -14.94 32.65 13.67
C GLY A 336 -15.99 31.60 14.08
N THR A 337 -17.24 31.71 13.60
CA THR A 337 -18.32 30.77 13.96
C THR A 337 -18.27 29.43 13.23
N THR A 338 -17.42 29.29 12.20
CA THR A 338 -17.12 28.01 11.53
C THR A 338 -15.79 27.46 11.99
N GLU A 339 -15.58 26.15 11.82
CA GLU A 339 -14.27 25.52 11.94
C GLU A 339 -13.19 26.27 11.15
N MET A 340 -11.97 26.25 11.69
CA MET A 340 -10.79 26.96 11.16
C MET A 340 -10.22 26.18 9.95
N PRO A 341 -10.28 26.74 8.72
CA PRO A 341 -9.74 26.10 7.54
C PRO A 341 -8.22 26.27 7.46
N ALA A 342 -7.53 25.26 6.93
CA ALA A 342 -6.11 25.28 6.61
C ALA A 342 -5.81 24.38 5.41
N ASN A 343 -4.77 24.68 4.63
CA ASN A 343 -4.39 23.83 3.49
C ASN A 343 -4.03 22.40 3.96
N PHE A 344 -3.33 22.25 5.09
CA PHE A 344 -2.99 20.93 5.63
C PHE A 344 -4.17 20.09 6.13
N ILE A 345 -5.33 20.69 6.46
CA ILE A 345 -6.55 19.91 6.78
C ILE A 345 -7.40 19.59 5.55
N SER A 346 -7.11 20.18 4.39
CA SER A 346 -7.96 20.09 3.19
C SER A 346 -7.84 18.72 2.50
N THR A 347 -8.95 18.21 1.94
CA THR A 347 -9.10 16.81 1.48
C THR A 347 -9.42 16.67 -0.02
N GLY A 348 -9.47 15.43 -0.50
CA GLY A 348 -9.86 15.11 -1.87
C GLY A 348 -8.78 15.41 -2.93
N LYS A 349 -9.08 15.08 -4.18
CA LYS A 349 -8.12 15.12 -5.30
C LYS A 349 -7.57 16.52 -5.61
N ALA A 350 -8.34 17.58 -5.34
CA ALA A 350 -7.88 18.97 -5.53
C ALA A 350 -6.70 19.36 -4.62
N TRP A 351 -6.47 18.63 -3.52
CA TRP A 351 -5.36 18.84 -2.59
C TRP A 351 -4.22 17.83 -2.76
N GLU A 352 -4.26 17.01 -3.81
CA GLU A 352 -3.15 16.12 -4.21
C GLU A 352 -2.09 16.89 -5.02
N ARG A 353 -0.80 16.59 -4.81
CA ARG A 353 0.34 17.25 -5.46
C ARG A 353 1.28 16.22 -6.09
N GLU A 354 1.95 16.57 -7.19
CA GLU A 354 3.00 15.70 -7.74
C GLU A 354 4.25 15.73 -6.85
N ALA A 355 4.85 14.57 -6.61
CA ALA A 355 6.22 14.43 -6.14
C ALA A 355 6.94 13.31 -6.91
N ASP A 356 8.24 13.49 -7.15
CA ASP A 356 9.17 12.42 -7.50
C ASP A 356 9.52 11.67 -6.20
N ILE A 357 9.05 10.43 -6.06
CA ILE A 357 9.32 9.56 -4.92
C ILE A 357 10.44 8.60 -5.28
N THR A 358 11.54 8.62 -4.53
CA THR A 358 12.68 7.71 -4.69
C THR A 358 12.91 6.93 -3.40
N TYR A 359 13.00 5.61 -3.48
CA TYR A 359 13.16 4.70 -2.35
C TYR A 359 14.51 3.98 -2.43
N PHE A 360 15.21 3.92 -1.30
CA PHE A 360 16.46 3.20 -1.11
C PHE A 360 16.32 2.17 0.01
N LYS A 361 17.05 1.06 -0.12
CA LYS A 361 17.14 0.02 0.90
C LYS A 361 18.56 -0.57 0.89
N ASP A 362 19.13 -0.78 2.06
CA ASP A 362 20.49 -1.27 2.25
C ASP A 362 21.57 -0.40 1.54
N GLY A 363 21.26 0.90 1.35
CA GLY A 363 22.07 1.88 0.60
C GLY A 363 21.86 1.87 -0.93
N GLU A 364 21.14 0.89 -1.47
CA GLU A 364 20.92 0.71 -2.91
C GLU A 364 19.58 1.30 -3.38
N LEU A 365 19.50 1.70 -4.66
CA LEU A 365 18.29 2.25 -5.27
C LEU A 365 17.24 1.15 -5.54
N GLY A 366 16.08 1.26 -4.89
CA GLY A 366 14.95 0.35 -5.08
C GLY A 366 14.02 0.77 -6.23
N PHE A 367 13.50 2.00 -6.19
CA PHE A 367 12.71 2.59 -7.28
C PHE A 367 12.76 4.12 -7.27
N SER A 368 12.36 4.74 -8.38
CA SER A 368 12.07 6.17 -8.50
C SER A 368 10.87 6.37 -9.42
N GLN A 369 9.82 7.04 -8.95
CA GLN A 369 8.53 7.18 -9.67
C GLN A 369 7.84 8.50 -9.31
N LYS A 370 7.20 9.15 -10.30
CA LYS A 370 6.29 10.28 -10.07
C LYS A 370 4.96 9.80 -9.50
N MET A 371 4.56 10.37 -8.37
CA MET A 371 3.38 9.96 -7.60
C MET A 371 2.63 11.18 -7.06
N GLY A 372 1.36 11.00 -6.70
CA GLY A 372 0.58 12.01 -5.98
C GLY A 372 0.82 11.94 -4.48
N ILE A 373 0.90 13.08 -3.78
CA ILE A 373 0.97 13.16 -2.32
C ILE A 373 -0.19 13.98 -1.74
N ARG A 374 -0.70 13.59 -0.58
CA ARG A 374 -1.66 14.35 0.26
C ARG A 374 -1.30 14.17 1.73
N ILE A 375 -1.65 15.12 2.59
CA ILE A 375 -1.62 14.92 4.04
C ILE A 375 -2.68 13.89 4.45
N ARG A 376 -2.37 13.01 5.41
CA ARG A 376 -3.29 12.00 6.01
C ARG A 376 -3.48 12.23 7.52
N GLY A 377 -4.39 11.46 8.11
CA GLY A 377 -4.78 11.57 9.53
C GLY A 377 -6.02 12.45 9.71
N SER A 378 -6.29 12.90 10.94
CA SER A 378 -7.38 13.82 11.28
C SER A 378 -6.83 15.01 12.09
N SER A 379 -6.89 14.97 13.42
CA SER A 379 -6.22 15.93 14.33
C SER A 379 -4.72 16.05 14.03
N THR A 380 -4.06 14.93 13.74
CA THR A 380 -2.62 14.83 13.40
C THR A 380 -2.20 15.61 12.16
N ARG A 381 -3.13 16.08 11.31
CA ARG A 381 -2.82 17.03 10.21
C ARG A 381 -2.26 18.36 10.74
N ASN A 382 -2.59 18.73 11.98
CA ASN A 382 -2.10 19.92 12.65
C ASN A 382 -0.66 19.81 13.17
N SER A 383 -0.14 18.59 13.34
CA SER A 383 1.23 18.33 13.82
C SER A 383 2.29 19.07 12.98
N VAL A 384 3.41 19.43 13.60
CA VAL A 384 4.59 19.96 12.88
C VAL A 384 5.19 18.91 11.94
N VAL A 385 5.12 17.63 12.32
CA VAL A 385 5.47 16.48 11.46
C VAL A 385 4.19 15.86 10.91
N LYS A 386 3.87 16.15 9.65
CA LYS A 386 2.62 15.70 9.01
C LYS A 386 2.82 14.43 8.20
N SER A 387 1.92 13.47 8.41
CA SER A 387 1.87 12.21 7.69
C SER A 387 1.34 12.40 6.25
N PHE A 388 1.82 11.58 5.30
CA PHE A 388 1.33 11.58 3.91
C PHE A 388 0.58 10.30 3.53
N ASN A 389 -0.35 10.40 2.58
CA ASN A 389 -0.69 9.31 1.65
C ASN A 389 0.02 9.58 0.32
N VAL A 390 0.57 8.53 -0.29
CA VAL A 390 1.25 8.53 -1.59
C VAL A 390 0.46 7.67 -2.58
N TYR A 391 0.27 8.14 -3.83
CA TYR A 391 -0.62 7.54 -4.82
C TYR A 391 0.05 7.35 -6.18
N ALA A 392 0.10 6.12 -6.69
CA ALA A 392 0.47 5.83 -8.07
C ALA A 392 -0.71 6.19 -9.00
N ARG A 393 -0.49 7.00 -10.04
CA ARG A 393 -1.53 7.41 -11.00
C ARG A 393 -0.96 7.71 -12.38
N SER A 394 -1.74 7.40 -13.41
CA SER A 394 -1.49 7.76 -14.83
C SER A 394 -1.48 9.27 -15.12
N GLU A 395 -1.83 10.11 -14.14
CA GLU A 395 -1.63 11.56 -14.20
C GLU A 395 -0.17 11.97 -13.99
N TYR A 396 0.57 11.23 -13.16
CA TYR A 396 1.94 11.57 -12.75
C TYR A 396 2.99 10.65 -13.38
N GLY A 397 2.68 9.37 -13.55
CA GLY A 397 3.60 8.34 -14.04
C GLY A 397 2.87 7.01 -14.24
N ASP A 398 3.46 5.90 -13.82
CA ASP A 398 2.76 4.61 -13.82
C ASP A 398 1.59 4.62 -12.82
N SER A 399 0.48 3.99 -13.20
CA SER A 399 -0.76 3.93 -12.40
C SER A 399 -0.72 2.94 -11.23
N LYS A 400 0.38 2.21 -11.08
CA LYS A 400 0.68 1.30 -9.97
C LYS A 400 2.19 1.41 -9.67
N LEU A 401 2.60 1.17 -8.43
CA LEU A 401 4.00 0.89 -8.07
C LEU A 401 4.18 -0.63 -8.08
N ASP A 402 4.95 -1.21 -9.01
CA ASP A 402 5.28 -2.65 -9.03
C ASP A 402 6.63 -2.91 -8.34
N TYR A 403 6.65 -2.69 -7.03
CA TYR A 403 7.82 -2.88 -6.17
C TYR A 403 7.42 -3.59 -4.87
N LYS A 404 8.31 -4.44 -4.36
CA LYS A 404 8.16 -5.13 -3.06
C LYS A 404 8.49 -4.16 -1.91
N LEU A 405 7.61 -3.17 -1.72
CA LEU A 405 7.79 -2.05 -0.81
C LEU A 405 7.90 -2.46 0.66
N ILE A 406 7.08 -3.42 1.10
CA ILE A 406 7.03 -3.92 2.47
C ILE A 406 7.50 -5.39 2.47
N ASP A 407 8.40 -5.74 3.39
CA ASP A 407 9.16 -6.98 3.28
C ASP A 407 8.34 -8.25 3.50
N ASN A 408 7.35 -8.19 4.40
CA ASN A 408 6.54 -9.31 4.85
C ASN A 408 5.04 -9.15 4.55
N ASN A 409 4.68 -8.41 3.50
CA ASN A 409 3.28 -8.28 3.07
C ASN A 409 2.80 -9.51 2.25
N TYR A 410 1.65 -10.09 2.61
CA TYR A 410 1.05 -11.27 1.99
C TYR A 410 -0.49 -11.20 2.06
N SER A 411 -1.16 -11.64 1.01
CA SER A 411 -2.62 -11.74 0.92
C SER A 411 -3.20 -12.76 1.91
N ALA A 412 -4.30 -12.41 2.56
CA ALA A 412 -5.08 -13.25 3.47
C ALA A 412 -6.03 -14.23 2.73
N ASP A 413 -6.26 -14.05 1.43
CA ASP A 413 -7.03 -14.97 0.59
C ASP A 413 -6.19 -16.15 0.08
N ASP A 414 -5.00 -15.87 -0.46
CA ASP A 414 -4.22 -16.85 -1.21
C ASP A 414 -2.75 -17.01 -0.75
N GLY A 415 -2.35 -16.29 0.30
CA GLY A 415 -0.98 -16.30 0.84
C GLY A 415 0.08 -15.72 -0.11
N LYS A 416 -0.30 -15.16 -1.27
CA LYS A 416 0.66 -14.64 -2.24
C LYS A 416 1.22 -13.30 -1.78
N LYS A 417 2.49 -13.07 -2.11
CA LYS A 417 3.23 -11.88 -1.68
C LYS A 417 2.76 -10.62 -2.41
N ILE A 418 2.33 -9.61 -1.65
CA ILE A 418 1.88 -8.33 -2.21
C ILE A 418 3.09 -7.48 -2.61
N LYS A 419 3.19 -7.23 -3.92
CA LYS A 419 4.32 -6.54 -4.57
C LYS A 419 3.89 -5.37 -5.47
N ARG A 420 2.62 -4.98 -5.41
CA ARG A 420 2.04 -3.94 -6.26
C ARG A 420 1.10 -3.07 -5.44
N TYR A 421 1.24 -1.75 -5.56
CA TYR A 421 0.55 -0.79 -4.70
C TYR A 421 -0.04 0.35 -5.55
N ASP A 422 -1.33 0.63 -5.36
CA ASP A 422 -2.00 1.85 -5.85
C ASP A 422 -1.67 3.06 -4.97
N SER A 423 -1.57 2.82 -3.67
CA SER A 423 -1.19 3.83 -2.69
C SER A 423 -0.57 3.18 -1.46
N PHE A 424 0.22 3.96 -0.74
CA PHE A 424 0.76 3.62 0.56
C PHE A 424 0.79 4.87 1.44
N GLY A 425 0.84 4.67 2.75
CA GLY A 425 0.98 5.74 3.72
C GLY A 425 2.43 5.94 4.15
N LEU A 426 2.80 7.19 4.44
CA LEU A 426 3.94 7.57 5.24
C LEU A 426 3.40 8.19 6.53
N ARG A 427 3.30 7.40 7.62
CA ARG A 427 2.84 7.87 8.94
C ARG A 427 4.03 8.39 9.74
N ALA A 428 3.99 9.62 10.23
CA ALA A 428 5.08 10.23 10.97
C ALA A 428 5.26 9.55 12.33
N VAL A 429 6.51 9.23 12.71
CA VAL A 429 6.85 8.61 14.00
C VAL A 429 7.59 9.62 14.86
N SER A 430 6.91 10.73 15.16
CA SER A 430 7.49 11.84 15.92
C SER A 430 7.53 11.61 17.43
N TRP A 431 6.69 10.72 17.96
CA TRP A 431 6.47 10.46 19.40
C TRP A 431 6.49 8.93 19.64
N VAL A 432 6.94 8.44 20.81
CA VAL A 432 6.88 7.00 21.21
C VAL A 432 5.46 6.44 21.06
N ASP A 433 4.50 7.29 21.43
CA ASP A 433 3.07 7.18 21.19
C ASP A 433 2.68 6.54 19.83
N ARG A 434 3.40 6.87 18.75
CA ARG A 434 3.13 6.38 17.38
C ARG A 434 3.59 4.94 17.15
N LEU A 435 4.56 4.41 17.90
CA LEU A 435 5.08 3.05 17.72
C LEU A 435 4.02 1.96 18.00
N ARG A 436 3.08 2.29 18.90
CA ARG A 436 2.06 1.38 19.44
C ARG A 436 1.23 0.70 18.35
N GLU A 437 0.89 1.43 17.30
CA GLU A 437 0.17 0.90 16.12
C GLU A 437 0.87 -0.32 15.52
N ARG A 438 2.19 -0.23 15.26
CA ARG A 438 2.97 -1.33 14.70
C ARG A 438 3.09 -2.51 15.65
N VAL A 439 3.45 -2.25 16.92
CA VAL A 439 3.66 -3.30 17.94
C VAL A 439 2.37 -4.10 18.14
N VAL A 440 1.21 -3.45 18.07
CA VAL A 440 -0.09 -4.12 18.13
C VAL A 440 -0.39 -4.89 16.83
N ASN A 441 -0.23 -4.26 15.66
CA ASN A 441 -0.50 -4.91 14.37
C ASN A 441 0.40 -6.15 14.13
N SER A 442 1.66 -6.15 14.59
CA SER A 442 2.56 -7.29 14.38
C SER A 442 2.10 -8.57 15.05
N SER A 443 1.43 -8.48 16.20
CA SER A 443 0.78 -9.63 16.84
C SER A 443 -0.61 -9.95 16.30
N LEU A 444 -1.39 -8.96 15.86
CA LEU A 444 -2.70 -9.19 15.24
C LEU A 444 -2.60 -9.90 13.89
N ARG A 445 -1.49 -9.73 13.14
CA ARG A 445 -1.24 -10.42 11.87
C ARG A 445 -1.18 -11.95 11.97
N ASP A 446 -1.04 -12.53 13.16
CA ASP A 446 -1.18 -13.98 13.38
C ASP A 446 -2.64 -14.47 13.33
N MET A 447 -3.62 -13.55 13.41
CA MET A 447 -5.07 -13.83 13.49
C MET A 447 -5.81 -13.17 12.30
N PRO A 448 -5.91 -13.84 11.14
CA PRO A 448 -6.20 -13.18 9.86
C PRO A 448 -7.66 -12.76 9.63
N ALA A 449 -8.58 -12.99 10.57
CA ALA A 449 -9.98 -12.57 10.44
C ALA A 449 -10.13 -11.05 10.57
N LEU A 450 -9.36 -10.42 11.47
CA LEU A 450 -9.28 -8.96 11.56
C LEU A 450 -8.41 -8.39 10.45
N ALA A 451 -8.91 -7.39 9.72
CA ALA A 451 -8.10 -6.69 8.72
C ALA A 451 -6.97 -5.90 9.39
N THR A 452 -5.72 -6.23 9.05
CA THR A 452 -4.50 -5.64 9.61
C THR A 452 -3.61 -5.10 8.49
N TYR A 453 -2.75 -4.13 8.79
CA TYR A 453 -1.85 -3.55 7.79
C TYR A 453 -0.50 -4.26 7.83
N ALA A 454 0.14 -4.42 6.68
CA ALA A 454 1.59 -4.58 6.62
C ALA A 454 2.30 -3.21 6.74
N ASP A 455 3.50 -3.21 7.30
CA ASP A 455 4.31 -2.03 7.56
C ASP A 455 5.84 -2.27 7.43
N ASP A 456 6.60 -1.20 7.27
CA ASP A 456 8.06 -1.12 7.49
C ASP A 456 8.41 0.32 7.97
N ARG A 457 9.63 0.58 8.45
CA ARG A 457 10.07 1.93 8.87
C ARG A 457 11.00 2.55 7.82
N CYS A 458 11.04 3.87 7.71
CA CYS A 458 11.99 4.59 6.87
C CYS A 458 12.40 5.95 7.44
N MET A 459 13.58 6.45 7.05
CA MET A 459 13.88 7.89 7.16
C MET A 459 13.35 8.61 5.93
N LEU A 460 12.58 9.69 6.14
CA LEU A 460 12.09 10.55 5.08
C LEU A 460 13.03 11.75 4.88
N PHE A 461 13.34 12.08 3.64
CA PHE A 461 13.96 13.34 3.22
C PHE A 461 13.00 14.09 2.29
N ILE A 462 12.75 15.37 2.56
CA ILE A 462 11.88 16.23 1.73
C ILE A 462 12.74 17.31 1.07
N ASP A 463 12.69 17.37 -0.27
CA ASP A 463 13.48 18.30 -1.11
C ASP A 463 14.99 18.36 -0.78
N GLY A 464 15.49 17.29 -0.16
CA GLY A 464 16.88 17.08 0.21
C GLY A 464 17.16 17.12 1.71
N GLU A 465 16.24 17.59 2.56
CA GLU A 465 16.47 17.77 4.01
C GLU A 465 15.89 16.60 4.83
N LEU A 466 16.67 16.08 5.80
CA LEU A 466 16.29 14.99 6.72
C LEU A 466 15.04 15.35 7.52
N TRP A 467 13.89 14.76 7.20
CA TRP A 467 12.60 15.04 7.87
C TRP A 467 12.32 14.12 9.06
N GLY A 468 13.13 13.08 9.29
CA GLY A 468 12.99 12.14 10.40
C GLY A 468 12.29 10.82 10.03
N MET A 469 11.91 10.03 11.03
CA MET A 469 11.41 8.66 10.88
C MET A 469 9.90 8.61 10.61
N TYR A 470 9.53 7.73 9.68
CA TYR A 470 8.16 7.46 9.24
C TYR A 470 7.92 5.95 9.15
N GLU A 471 6.66 5.52 9.27
CA GLU A 471 6.20 4.18 8.86
C GLU A 471 5.74 4.22 7.41
N ILE A 472 6.28 3.32 6.60
CA ILE A 472 5.67 2.91 5.34
C ILE A 472 4.55 1.94 5.69
N THR A 473 3.31 2.29 5.35
CA THR A 473 2.09 1.53 5.73
C THR A 473 1.24 1.23 4.51
N GLU A 474 0.49 0.14 4.52
CA GLU A 474 -0.65 0.00 3.60
C GLU A 474 -1.71 1.08 3.86
N LYS A 475 -2.39 1.57 2.81
CA LYS A 475 -3.56 2.45 2.96
C LYS A 475 -4.83 1.62 2.95
N ALA A 476 -5.55 1.56 4.06
CA ALA A 476 -6.96 1.16 4.11
C ALA A 476 -7.77 1.82 2.97
N SER A 477 -8.18 1.00 2.00
CA SER A 477 -8.79 1.37 0.72
C SER A 477 -9.43 0.14 0.07
N ASP A 478 -10.25 0.39 -0.94
CA ASP A 478 -10.71 -0.58 -1.94
C ASP A 478 -9.57 -1.44 -2.52
N TYR A 479 -8.45 -0.83 -2.90
CA TYR A 479 -7.27 -1.52 -3.43
C TYR A 479 -6.50 -2.34 -2.38
N TYR A 480 -6.49 -1.92 -1.12
CA TYR A 480 -5.94 -2.73 -0.02
C TYR A 480 -6.80 -3.97 0.21
N ILE A 481 -8.13 -3.82 0.21
CA ILE A 481 -9.07 -4.95 0.34
C ILE A 481 -8.94 -5.90 -0.87
N GLN A 482 -8.86 -5.37 -2.10
CA GLN A 482 -8.59 -6.18 -3.29
C GLN A 482 -7.27 -6.96 -3.19
N SER A 483 -6.21 -6.31 -2.71
CA SER A 483 -4.86 -6.90 -2.68
C SER A 483 -4.71 -7.95 -1.60
N ASN A 484 -5.42 -7.82 -0.47
CA ASN A 484 -5.35 -8.73 0.67
C ASN A 484 -6.45 -9.80 0.68
N TYR A 485 -7.64 -9.52 0.13
CA TYR A 485 -8.82 -10.40 0.20
C TYR A 485 -9.36 -10.86 -1.16
N GLY A 486 -8.65 -10.57 -2.26
CA GLY A 486 -8.91 -11.14 -3.60
C GLY A 486 -10.15 -10.59 -4.34
N VAL A 487 -10.92 -9.69 -3.73
CA VAL A 487 -12.18 -9.17 -4.28
C VAL A 487 -12.01 -7.96 -5.23
N PRO A 488 -12.90 -7.78 -6.23
CA PRO A 488 -12.96 -6.55 -7.04
C PRO A 488 -13.15 -5.27 -6.20
N ALA A 489 -12.26 -4.29 -6.39
CA ALA A 489 -12.21 -3.04 -5.62
C ALA A 489 -13.46 -2.17 -5.84
N GLU A 490 -14.00 -2.19 -7.06
CA GLU A 490 -15.21 -1.47 -7.48
C GLU A 490 -16.49 -1.89 -6.71
N ASN A 491 -16.44 -3.03 -6.00
CA ASN A 491 -17.52 -3.58 -5.19
C ASN A 491 -17.13 -3.64 -3.69
N VAL A 492 -16.08 -2.94 -3.26
CA VAL A 492 -15.72 -2.81 -1.84
C VAL A 492 -16.47 -1.63 -1.23
N SER A 493 -16.99 -1.83 -0.03
CA SER A 493 -17.53 -0.78 0.82
C SER A 493 -16.72 -0.73 2.12
N LEU A 494 -16.31 0.46 2.56
CA LEU A 494 -15.38 0.66 3.67
C LEU A 494 -15.77 1.90 4.49
N ILE A 495 -15.96 1.71 5.80
CA ILE A 495 -16.35 2.72 6.78
C ILE A 495 -15.26 2.84 7.86
N LYS A 496 -14.97 4.07 8.31
CA LYS A 496 -14.10 4.34 9.47
C LYS A 496 -14.75 5.35 10.39
N ASN A 497 -14.86 5.03 11.69
CA ASN A 497 -15.47 5.91 12.70
C ASN A 497 -16.85 6.47 12.29
N GLY A 498 -17.64 5.70 11.52
CA GLY A 498 -18.97 6.07 11.00
C GLY A 498 -18.97 6.73 9.62
N GLU A 499 -17.84 7.27 9.15
CA GLU A 499 -17.72 7.92 7.85
C GLU A 499 -17.43 6.92 6.72
N LEU A 500 -18.06 7.14 5.55
CA LEU A 500 -17.83 6.34 4.35
C LEU A 500 -16.53 6.77 3.65
N GLU A 501 -15.57 5.85 3.56
CA GLU A 501 -14.27 6.12 2.90
C GLU A 501 -14.26 5.67 1.44
N GLU A 502 -14.87 4.52 1.13
CA GLU A 502 -15.01 3.96 -0.22
C GLU A 502 -16.34 3.18 -0.29
N GLY A 503 -17.06 3.19 -1.42
CA GLY A 503 -18.32 2.45 -1.62
C GLY A 503 -19.57 3.31 -1.91
N PRO A 504 -20.78 2.72 -1.94
CA PRO A 504 -22.05 3.42 -2.18
C PRO A 504 -22.54 4.30 -1.00
N ASP A 505 -23.18 5.43 -1.33
CA ASP A 505 -23.68 6.43 -0.36
C ASP A 505 -24.68 5.89 0.69
N ASP A 506 -25.34 4.75 0.45
CA ASP A 506 -26.31 4.13 1.36
C ASP A 506 -25.70 3.18 2.41
N GLU A 507 -24.41 2.86 2.31
CA GLU A 507 -23.75 1.91 3.21
C GLU A 507 -23.76 2.29 4.70
N PRO A 508 -23.58 3.57 5.11
CA PRO A 508 -23.74 3.97 6.51
C PRO A 508 -25.17 3.73 7.04
N LEU A 509 -26.19 3.91 6.19
CA LEU A 509 -27.58 3.61 6.55
C LEU A 509 -27.83 2.10 6.64
N ASN A 510 -27.23 1.30 5.75
CA ASN A 510 -27.30 -0.16 5.80
C ASN A 510 -26.66 -0.70 7.11
N LEU A 511 -25.57 -0.11 7.58
CA LEU A 511 -24.96 -0.43 8.88
C LEU A 511 -25.79 0.07 10.07
N GLN A 512 -26.39 1.26 9.99
CA GLN A 512 -27.29 1.78 11.03
C GLN A 512 -28.51 0.87 11.23
N LEU A 513 -29.19 0.48 10.14
CA LEU A 513 -30.37 -0.38 10.17
C LEU A 513 -30.07 -1.77 10.75
N LEU A 514 -28.85 -2.28 10.57
CA LEU A 514 -28.39 -3.53 11.18
C LEU A 514 -28.22 -3.38 12.70
N GLY A 515 -27.65 -2.27 13.19
CA GLY A 515 -27.57 -2.01 14.63
C GLY A 515 -28.93 -1.74 15.28
N GLU A 516 -29.85 -1.09 14.57
CA GLU A 516 -31.26 -0.95 14.98
C GLU A 516 -31.96 -2.31 15.05
N TYR A 517 -31.76 -3.19 14.06
CA TYR A 517 -32.28 -4.56 14.12
C TYR A 517 -31.78 -5.32 15.35
N CYS A 518 -30.48 -5.25 15.66
CA CYS A 518 -29.90 -5.89 16.84
C CYS A 518 -30.50 -5.36 18.16
N ARG A 519 -30.80 -4.06 18.24
CA ARG A 519 -31.42 -3.43 19.43
C ARG A 519 -32.87 -3.84 19.63
N ASP A 520 -33.64 -3.92 18.54
CA ASP A 520 -35.09 -4.09 18.58
C ASP A 520 -35.53 -5.58 18.58
N ASN A 521 -34.60 -6.53 18.36
CA ASN A 521 -34.89 -7.96 18.28
C ASN A 521 -34.05 -8.78 19.27
N ASP A 522 -34.69 -9.72 19.97
CA ASP A 522 -34.02 -10.62 20.92
C ASP A 522 -33.07 -11.59 20.20
N LEU A 523 -31.76 -11.37 20.31
CA LEU A 523 -30.73 -12.19 19.67
C LEU A 523 -30.47 -13.54 20.40
N THR A 524 -31.23 -13.86 21.45
CA THR A 524 -31.30 -15.24 21.98
C THR A 524 -32.26 -16.14 21.19
N VAL A 525 -33.08 -15.55 20.30
CA VAL A 525 -33.92 -16.27 19.35
C VAL A 525 -33.07 -16.71 18.14
N PRO A 526 -33.04 -18.01 17.77
CA PRO A 526 -32.17 -18.51 16.71
C PRO A 526 -32.34 -17.79 15.37
N GLU A 527 -33.57 -17.52 14.94
CA GLU A 527 -33.86 -16.88 13.65
C GLU A 527 -33.30 -15.45 13.57
N ASN A 528 -33.26 -14.72 14.69
CA ASN A 528 -32.66 -13.38 14.76
C ASN A 528 -31.13 -13.46 14.78
N TYR A 529 -30.57 -14.44 15.50
CA TYR A 529 -29.14 -14.70 15.55
C TYR A 529 -28.58 -15.12 14.18
N GLU A 530 -29.26 -16.03 13.48
CA GLU A 530 -28.93 -16.45 12.11
C GLU A 530 -29.00 -15.28 11.11
N TYR A 531 -29.96 -14.36 11.27
CA TYR A 531 -30.00 -13.15 10.46
C TYR A 531 -28.73 -12.28 10.68
N VAL A 532 -28.37 -11.95 11.91
CA VAL A 532 -27.18 -11.11 12.18
C VAL A 532 -25.89 -11.83 11.74
N ALA A 533 -25.81 -13.16 11.93
CA ALA A 533 -24.69 -14.00 11.45
C ALA A 533 -24.58 -14.07 9.91
N SER A 534 -25.65 -13.71 9.18
CA SER A 534 -25.63 -13.55 7.72
C SER A 534 -25.13 -12.17 7.26
N GLN A 535 -25.15 -11.17 8.15
CA GLN A 535 -24.78 -9.78 7.84
C GLN A 535 -23.40 -9.39 8.38
N VAL A 536 -22.93 -10.04 9.45
CA VAL A 536 -21.65 -9.76 10.13
C VAL A 536 -20.82 -11.02 10.24
N ASP A 537 -19.52 -10.87 9.99
CA ASP A 537 -18.53 -11.88 10.32
C ASP A 537 -18.20 -11.82 11.82
N PHE A 538 -18.65 -12.84 12.57
CA PHE A 538 -18.51 -12.86 14.02
C PHE A 538 -17.07 -13.02 14.51
N GLU A 539 -16.16 -13.60 13.72
CA GLU A 539 -14.77 -13.78 14.15
C GLU A 539 -14.02 -12.45 14.13
N SER A 540 -14.07 -11.69 13.03
CA SER A 540 -13.48 -10.35 12.96
C SER A 540 -14.13 -9.35 13.92
N LEU A 541 -15.45 -9.45 14.15
CA LEU A 541 -16.15 -8.70 15.20
C LEU A 541 -15.57 -9.01 16.59
N ILE A 542 -15.48 -10.30 16.96
CA ILE A 542 -14.92 -10.72 18.25
C ILE A 542 -13.46 -10.27 18.36
N ASP A 543 -12.66 -10.41 17.31
CA ASP A 543 -11.25 -10.00 17.28
C ASP A 543 -11.07 -8.49 17.54
N CYS A 544 -11.90 -7.65 16.93
CA CYS A 544 -11.89 -6.20 17.18
C CYS A 544 -12.18 -5.88 18.65
N TYR A 545 -13.15 -6.58 19.26
CA TYR A 545 -13.56 -6.35 20.64
C TYR A 545 -12.57 -6.93 21.66
N CYS A 546 -12.00 -8.11 21.40
CA CYS A 546 -10.88 -8.63 22.17
C CYS A 546 -9.68 -7.67 22.12
N THR A 547 -9.38 -7.09 20.95
CA THR A 547 -8.28 -6.12 20.78
C THR A 547 -8.49 -4.86 21.64
N GLY A 548 -9.59 -4.14 21.45
CA GLY A 548 -9.83 -2.86 22.15
C GLY A 548 -9.93 -3.01 23.67
N LEU A 549 -10.65 -4.03 24.15
CA LEU A 549 -10.80 -4.32 25.57
C LEU A 549 -9.49 -4.80 26.22
N TYR A 550 -8.68 -5.58 25.50
CA TYR A 550 -7.38 -6.02 26.02
C TYR A 550 -6.37 -4.87 26.09
N LEU A 551 -6.21 -4.08 25.04
CA LEU A 551 -5.23 -2.99 24.99
C LEU A 551 -5.64 -1.75 25.80
N GLY A 552 -6.92 -1.64 26.14
CA GLY A 552 -7.47 -0.56 26.95
C GLY A 552 -7.67 0.77 26.21
N THR A 553 -7.63 0.74 24.87
CA THR A 553 -7.70 1.90 23.96
C THR A 553 -8.73 2.94 24.41
N TRP A 554 -8.33 4.21 24.47
CA TRP A 554 -9.02 5.21 25.28
C TRP A 554 -10.43 5.59 24.81
N ASP A 555 -10.57 5.95 23.54
CA ASP A 555 -11.77 6.47 22.87
C ASP A 555 -12.62 5.40 22.14
N TRP A 556 -12.14 4.16 22.15
CA TRP A 556 -12.83 2.94 21.71
C TRP A 556 -13.92 2.51 22.75
N PRO A 557 -15.07 1.91 22.38
CA PRO A 557 -15.43 1.25 21.11
C PRO A 557 -16.15 2.08 20.04
N ASN A 558 -16.65 3.26 20.39
CA ASN A 558 -17.51 4.03 19.48
C ASN A 558 -16.72 4.88 18.48
N TYR A 559 -15.40 4.94 18.65
CA TYR A 559 -14.43 5.47 17.70
C TYR A 559 -13.26 4.48 17.56
N ASN A 560 -12.38 4.77 16.61
CA ASN A 560 -11.20 3.99 16.21
C ASN A 560 -11.57 2.54 15.85
N TYR A 561 -12.47 2.45 14.87
CA TYR A 561 -12.86 1.21 14.20
C TYR A 561 -12.81 1.37 12.67
N LEU A 562 -12.44 0.29 11.99
CA LEU A 562 -12.66 0.11 10.56
C LEU A 562 -13.65 -1.03 10.34
N MET A 563 -14.59 -0.83 9.42
CA MET A 563 -15.46 -1.89 8.91
C MET A 563 -15.43 -1.92 7.38
N TRP A 564 -15.52 -3.11 6.79
CA TRP A 564 -15.58 -3.28 5.33
C TRP A 564 -16.48 -4.45 4.93
N ARG A 565 -16.96 -4.45 3.69
CA ARG A 565 -17.58 -5.61 3.05
C ARG A 565 -17.42 -5.58 1.53
N TYR A 566 -17.70 -6.71 0.91
CA TYR A 566 -17.86 -6.84 -0.54
C TYR A 566 -19.36 -6.83 -0.88
N THR A 567 -19.77 -6.12 -1.93
CA THR A 567 -21.18 -5.92 -2.32
C THR A 567 -21.56 -6.50 -3.68
N GLY A 568 -20.63 -7.18 -4.36
CA GLY A 568 -20.85 -7.84 -5.66
C GLY A 568 -21.33 -9.30 -5.56
N ASP A 569 -21.46 -9.96 -6.71
CA ASP A 569 -21.75 -11.40 -6.78
C ASP A 569 -20.63 -12.24 -6.14
N ALA A 570 -21.01 -13.25 -5.35
CA ALA A 570 -20.09 -14.15 -4.65
C ALA A 570 -19.17 -14.91 -5.61
N ILE A 571 -17.89 -15.04 -5.22
CA ILE A 571 -16.78 -15.53 -6.05
C ILE A 571 -16.42 -16.94 -5.60
N ASP A 572 -16.46 -17.90 -6.53
CA ASP A 572 -16.16 -19.31 -6.24
C ASP A 572 -14.75 -19.48 -5.64
N GLY A 573 -14.68 -20.09 -4.46
CA GLY A 573 -13.45 -20.32 -3.70
C GLY A 573 -13.00 -19.17 -2.77
N ASN A 574 -13.55 -17.95 -2.88
CA ASN A 574 -13.14 -16.80 -2.07
C ASN A 574 -14.14 -16.53 -0.93
N VAL A 575 -13.72 -16.76 0.31
CA VAL A 575 -14.60 -16.69 1.51
C VAL A 575 -15.00 -15.25 1.90
N TYR A 576 -14.30 -14.25 1.39
CA TYR A 576 -14.51 -12.83 1.71
C TYR A 576 -15.58 -12.16 0.82
N SER A 577 -16.03 -12.87 -0.23
CA SER A 577 -17.05 -12.42 -1.17
C SER A 577 -18.51 -12.68 -0.73
N ASP A 578 -18.72 -13.02 0.55
CA ASP A 578 -20.00 -13.50 1.10
C ASP A 578 -21.02 -12.41 1.49
N GLY A 579 -20.70 -11.13 1.29
CA GLY A 579 -21.57 -9.99 1.60
C GLY A 579 -21.48 -9.45 3.04
N LYS A 580 -20.71 -10.10 3.92
CA LYS A 580 -20.67 -9.74 5.35
C LYS A 580 -19.78 -8.55 5.67
N TRP A 581 -20.23 -7.75 6.63
CA TRP A 581 -19.40 -6.78 7.35
C TRP A 581 -18.30 -7.49 8.16
N ARG A 582 -17.06 -7.07 7.94
CA ARG A 582 -15.83 -7.49 8.63
C ARG A 582 -15.16 -6.28 9.27
N PHE A 583 -14.43 -6.51 10.35
CA PHE A 583 -13.73 -5.46 11.09
C PHE A 583 -12.24 -5.39 10.72
N GLY A 584 -11.60 -4.27 11.03
CA GLY A 584 -10.16 -4.07 10.92
C GLY A 584 -9.55 -3.27 12.06
N ALA A 585 -8.25 -3.48 12.26
CA ALA A 585 -7.37 -2.66 13.07
C ALA A 585 -7.37 -1.20 12.61
N PHE A 586 -7.45 -0.26 13.54
CA PHE A 586 -7.42 1.17 13.23
C PHE A 586 -7.10 2.03 14.46
N ASP A 587 -6.02 2.82 14.37
CA ASP A 587 -5.55 3.78 15.38
C ASP A 587 -5.57 3.25 16.83
N PHE A 588 -4.64 2.36 17.10
CA PHE A 588 -4.28 1.89 18.44
C PHE A 588 -3.22 2.78 19.10
N ASP A 589 -3.09 4.05 18.68
CA ASP A 589 -2.14 4.96 19.30
C ASP A 589 -2.46 5.14 20.79
N TYR A 590 -3.64 5.60 21.20
CA TYR A 590 -3.96 5.87 22.60
C TYR A 590 -4.29 4.59 23.43
N SER A 591 -3.31 3.66 23.52
CA SER A 591 -3.42 2.33 24.14
C SER A 591 -2.14 1.91 24.89
N VAL A 592 -2.13 0.68 25.45
CA VAL A 592 -0.97 0.00 26.10
C VAL A 592 -0.24 0.75 27.22
N GLY A 593 -0.87 1.76 27.80
CA GLY A 593 -0.58 2.23 29.15
C GLY A 593 0.19 3.54 29.30
N LEU A 594 0.71 4.16 28.24
CA LEU A 594 1.46 5.44 28.30
C LEU A 594 0.61 6.68 28.68
N THR A 595 -0.59 6.49 29.20
CA THR A 595 -1.64 7.52 29.37
C THR A 595 -2.35 7.37 30.71
N TYR A 596 -1.56 7.17 31.78
CA TYR A 596 -2.01 6.79 33.12
C TYR A 596 -3.03 7.74 33.78
N GLU A 597 -2.92 9.06 33.58
CA GLU A 597 -3.79 10.04 34.29
C GLU A 597 -5.27 9.85 33.97
N ASP A 598 -5.59 9.39 32.75
CA ASP A 598 -6.97 9.15 32.28
C ASP A 598 -7.58 7.84 32.83
N PHE A 599 -6.76 6.87 33.27
CA PHE A 599 -7.24 5.53 33.63
C PHE A 599 -7.84 5.40 35.04
N GLY A 600 -7.83 6.48 35.84
CA GLY A 600 -8.60 6.60 37.08
C GLY A 600 -7.88 6.08 38.34
N ASP A 601 -6.72 6.65 38.65
CA ASP A 601 -5.90 6.37 39.86
C ASP A 601 -5.47 4.88 40.02
N VAL A 602 -5.42 4.12 38.92
CA VAL A 602 -4.90 2.74 38.89
C VAL A 602 -3.78 2.58 37.86
N GLU A 603 -2.92 1.60 38.10
CA GLU A 603 -1.95 1.14 37.11
C GLU A 603 -2.66 0.72 35.81
N SER A 604 -2.17 1.18 34.66
CA SER A 604 -2.83 1.01 33.35
C SER A 604 -3.17 -0.45 33.00
N TYR A 605 -2.32 -1.41 33.37
CA TYR A 605 -2.59 -2.84 33.15
C TYR A 605 -3.78 -3.37 33.97
N GLN A 606 -4.12 -2.74 35.10
CA GLN A 606 -5.22 -3.14 35.99
C GLN A 606 -6.58 -2.55 35.57
N HIS A 607 -6.60 -1.50 34.75
CA HIS A 607 -7.81 -0.74 34.42
C HIS A 607 -8.92 -1.61 33.80
N ASP A 608 -10.14 -1.47 34.31
CA ASP A 608 -11.30 -2.25 33.89
C ASP A 608 -11.96 -1.69 32.63
N SER A 609 -11.37 -2.02 31.49
CA SER A 609 -11.85 -1.61 30.16
C SER A 609 -13.25 -2.10 29.80
N PHE A 610 -13.81 -3.09 30.52
CA PHE A 610 -15.19 -3.53 30.29
C PHE A 610 -16.22 -2.50 30.76
N THR A 611 -15.84 -1.56 31.64
CA THR A 611 -16.68 -0.40 31.98
C THR A 611 -17.00 0.49 30.77
N LYS A 612 -16.20 0.45 29.70
CA LYS A 612 -16.48 1.17 28.44
C LYS A 612 -17.64 0.57 27.63
N MET A 613 -18.10 -0.63 28.00
CA MET A 613 -19.30 -1.25 27.46
C MET A 613 -20.58 -0.81 28.20
N ASP A 614 -20.47 -0.06 29.30
CA ASP A 614 -21.62 0.49 30.01
C ASP A 614 -22.22 1.68 29.22
N GLY A 615 -23.51 1.61 28.90
CA GLY A 615 -24.23 2.70 28.23
C GLY A 615 -24.13 2.76 26.70
N VAL A 616 -23.53 1.76 26.05
CA VAL A 616 -23.34 1.71 24.58
C VAL A 616 -24.59 1.33 23.76
N SER A 617 -25.79 1.35 24.38
CA SER A 617 -27.06 0.83 23.81
C SER A 617 -27.46 1.40 22.46
N ASP A 618 -27.02 2.62 22.17
CA ASP A 618 -27.47 3.38 21.00
C ASP A 618 -26.35 3.63 19.97
N ALA A 619 -25.12 3.20 20.26
CA ALA A 619 -23.95 3.48 19.44
C ALA A 619 -23.70 2.40 18.36
N ILE A 620 -23.38 2.85 17.13
CA ILE A 620 -23.07 2.01 15.98
C ILE A 620 -21.53 1.96 15.80
N PRO A 621 -20.90 0.78 15.62
CA PRO A 621 -21.49 -0.57 15.52
C PRO A 621 -21.72 -1.26 16.87
N THR A 622 -21.27 -0.68 17.99
CA THR A 622 -21.14 -1.32 19.31
C THR A 622 -22.38 -2.03 19.84
N VAL A 623 -23.58 -1.51 19.55
CA VAL A 623 -24.85 -2.16 19.88
C VAL A 623 -24.95 -3.58 19.31
N ILE A 624 -24.37 -3.85 18.12
CA ILE A 624 -24.37 -5.18 17.51
C ILE A 624 -23.66 -6.19 18.42
N PHE A 625 -22.48 -5.86 18.94
CA PHE A 625 -21.73 -6.71 19.85
C PHE A 625 -22.40 -6.83 21.23
N ALA A 626 -22.88 -5.70 21.78
CA ALA A 626 -23.52 -5.67 23.11
C ALA A 626 -24.83 -6.49 23.15
N GLU A 627 -25.59 -6.53 22.05
CA GLU A 627 -26.78 -7.36 21.90
C GLU A 627 -26.42 -8.83 21.65
N LEU A 628 -25.40 -9.11 20.82
CA LEU A 628 -24.92 -10.48 20.60
C LEU A 628 -24.39 -11.15 21.87
N LEU A 629 -23.76 -10.40 22.80
CA LEU A 629 -23.33 -10.90 24.11
C LEU A 629 -24.49 -11.41 25.01
N LYS A 630 -25.75 -11.15 24.67
CA LYS A 630 -26.91 -11.74 25.36
C LYS A 630 -27.13 -13.20 24.94
N ASN A 631 -26.69 -13.59 23.74
CA ASN A 631 -26.73 -14.96 23.26
C ASN A 631 -25.67 -15.82 23.99
N PRO A 632 -26.04 -16.97 24.61
CA PRO A 632 -25.09 -17.82 25.33
C PRO A 632 -23.94 -18.38 24.48
N GLU A 633 -24.17 -18.66 23.19
CA GLU A 633 -23.17 -19.23 22.29
C GLU A 633 -22.11 -18.18 21.93
N PHE A 634 -22.56 -17.00 21.45
CA PHE A 634 -21.67 -15.88 21.15
C PHE A 634 -20.90 -15.39 22.38
N LYS A 635 -21.54 -15.35 23.57
CA LYS A 635 -20.85 -15.05 24.84
C LYS A 635 -19.69 -16.01 25.11
N GLN A 636 -19.88 -17.31 24.89
CA GLN A 636 -18.84 -18.32 25.08
C GLN A 636 -17.72 -18.15 24.03
N MET A 637 -18.08 -17.96 22.75
CA MET A 637 -17.12 -17.70 21.67
C MET A 637 -16.23 -16.48 21.97
N PHE A 638 -16.82 -15.37 22.40
CA PHE A 638 -16.07 -14.17 22.80
C PHE A 638 -15.16 -14.46 24.01
N ALA A 639 -15.65 -15.15 25.04
CA ALA A 639 -14.85 -15.48 26.22
C ALA A 639 -13.61 -16.33 25.85
N ASP A 640 -13.80 -17.44 25.11
CA ASP A 640 -12.71 -18.33 24.70
C ASP A 640 -11.67 -17.63 23.82
N LYS A 641 -12.12 -16.82 22.84
CA LYS A 641 -11.22 -16.02 22.02
C LYS A 641 -10.49 -14.96 22.86
N PHE A 642 -11.14 -14.33 23.85
CA PHE A 642 -10.49 -13.38 24.77
C PHE A 642 -9.36 -14.02 25.61
N TYR A 643 -9.52 -15.28 26.04
CA TYR A 643 -8.40 -16.03 26.65
C TYR A 643 -7.26 -16.29 25.66
N SER A 644 -7.56 -16.56 24.39
CA SER A 644 -6.53 -16.68 23.34
C SER A 644 -5.80 -15.36 23.09
N TYR A 645 -6.51 -14.22 23.18
CA TYR A 645 -5.89 -12.90 23.12
C TYR A 645 -4.90 -12.67 24.27
N ALA A 646 -5.34 -12.92 25.50
CA ALA A 646 -4.54 -12.68 26.70
C ALA A 646 -3.31 -13.60 26.84
N TYR A 647 -3.36 -14.82 26.29
CA TYR A 647 -2.31 -15.84 26.50
C TYR A 647 -1.69 -16.39 25.21
N SER A 648 -1.95 -15.79 24.04
CA SER A 648 -1.37 -16.23 22.75
C SER A 648 -1.21 -15.12 21.71
N VAL A 649 -2.18 -14.21 21.55
CA VAL A 649 -2.00 -13.04 20.64
C VAL A 649 -1.05 -12.03 21.26
N PHE A 650 -1.38 -11.55 22.46
CA PHE A 650 -0.61 -10.58 23.23
C PHE A 650 0.12 -11.23 24.42
N GLU A 651 0.70 -12.40 24.16
CA GLU A 651 1.51 -13.15 25.14
C GLU A 651 2.72 -12.31 25.60
N SER A 652 2.99 -12.32 26.91
CA SER A 652 4.01 -11.46 27.56
C SER A 652 5.38 -11.52 26.88
N ASP A 653 5.98 -12.70 26.76
CA ASP A 653 7.35 -12.84 26.27
C ASP A 653 7.45 -12.48 24.77
N LYS A 654 6.42 -12.81 23.99
CA LYS A 654 6.26 -12.35 22.60
C LYS A 654 6.21 -10.82 22.49
N MET A 655 5.36 -10.16 23.28
CA MET A 655 5.17 -8.71 23.20
C MET A 655 6.36 -7.91 23.74
N VAL A 656 6.97 -8.39 24.82
CA VAL A 656 8.23 -7.82 25.34
C VAL A 656 9.34 -7.96 24.29
N LYS A 657 9.42 -9.10 23.60
CA LYS A 657 10.40 -9.27 22.51
C LYS A 657 10.18 -8.32 21.33
N GLU A 658 8.94 -8.07 20.89
CA GLU A 658 8.70 -7.10 19.81
C GLU A 658 9.14 -5.68 20.24
N LEU A 659 8.91 -5.29 21.50
CA LEU A 659 9.39 -4.02 22.06
C LEU A 659 10.93 -3.96 22.14
N ASP A 660 11.59 -5.04 22.54
CA ASP A 660 13.05 -5.14 22.57
C ASP A 660 13.68 -5.06 21.16
N ASP A 661 13.03 -5.69 20.17
CA ASP A 661 13.45 -5.61 18.76
C ASP A 661 13.18 -4.23 18.15
N GLU A 662 12.10 -3.53 18.55
CA GLU A 662 11.85 -2.14 18.14
C GLU A 662 12.89 -1.17 18.72
N GLU A 663 13.12 -1.21 20.04
CA GLU A 663 14.05 -0.30 20.71
C GLU A 663 15.47 -0.44 20.13
N SER A 664 15.95 -1.68 20.07
CA SER A 664 17.29 -2.05 19.59
C SER A 664 17.53 -1.73 18.10
N ARG A 665 16.46 -1.61 17.30
CA ARG A 665 16.54 -1.30 15.87
C ARG A 665 16.27 0.17 15.53
N TYR A 666 15.54 0.90 16.38
CA TYR A 666 14.99 2.21 16.01
C TYR A 666 15.32 3.40 16.93
N MET A 667 15.94 3.19 18.10
CA MET A 667 16.27 4.29 19.03
C MET A 667 17.03 5.44 18.35
N ASP A 668 18.16 5.17 17.69
CA ASP A 668 19.02 6.17 17.03
C ASP A 668 18.28 7.00 15.94
N TYR A 669 17.23 6.45 15.34
CA TYR A 669 16.41 7.14 14.33
C TYR A 669 15.28 7.94 14.97
N MET A 670 14.73 7.46 16.10
CA MET A 670 13.75 8.18 16.91
C MET A 670 14.39 9.42 17.56
N THR A 671 15.55 9.30 18.19
CA THR A 671 16.21 10.41 18.88
C THR A 671 16.74 11.47 17.90
N MET A 672 17.23 11.05 16.72
CA MET A 672 17.52 11.96 15.60
C MET A 672 16.26 12.67 15.06
N THR A 673 15.10 12.01 15.08
CA THR A 673 13.81 12.64 14.73
C THR A 673 13.37 13.63 15.80
N ALA A 674 13.57 13.28 17.07
CA ALA A 674 13.30 14.13 18.22
C ALA A 674 14.15 15.41 18.20
N TRP A 675 15.46 15.28 17.92
CA TRP A 675 16.39 16.41 17.82
C TRP A 675 15.91 17.50 16.86
N ARG A 676 15.19 17.12 15.80
CA ARG A 676 14.64 18.06 14.82
C ARG A 676 13.28 18.64 15.21
N TRP A 677 12.46 17.94 16.00
CA TRP A 677 11.01 18.19 16.11
C TRP A 677 10.40 18.20 17.51
N TYR A 678 11.09 17.67 18.52
CA TYR A 678 10.59 17.60 19.90
C TYR A 678 10.67 18.99 20.54
N ASP A 679 9.51 19.60 20.77
CA ASP A 679 9.28 20.98 21.23
C ASP A 679 9.92 22.13 20.41
N GLY A 680 10.86 21.82 19.49
CA GLY A 680 11.44 22.76 18.54
C GLY A 680 12.94 22.93 18.71
N ALA A 681 13.37 24.11 19.16
CA ALA A 681 14.77 24.41 19.45
C ALA A 681 15.14 23.93 20.86
N PRO A 682 16.06 22.95 21.02
CA PRO A 682 16.44 22.45 22.34
C PRO A 682 17.39 23.42 23.08
N ASP A 683 17.22 23.51 24.39
CA ASP A 683 18.08 24.31 25.30
C ASP A 683 19.43 23.62 25.62
N THR A 684 19.65 22.39 25.14
CA THR A 684 20.81 21.52 25.40
C THR A 684 21.63 21.23 24.15
N ASP A 685 22.89 20.79 24.33
CA ASP A 685 23.71 20.27 23.23
C ASP A 685 23.22 18.89 22.76
N PHE A 686 23.64 18.51 21.54
CA PHE A 686 23.23 17.25 20.89
C PHE A 686 23.50 16.01 21.74
N ASP A 687 24.71 15.85 22.29
CA ASP A 687 25.10 14.65 23.04
C ASP A 687 24.24 14.51 24.31
N THR A 688 23.96 15.63 24.98
CA THR A 688 23.08 15.71 26.15
C THR A 688 21.63 15.40 25.78
N PHE A 689 21.09 16.07 24.75
CA PHE A 689 19.70 15.88 24.31
C PHE A 689 19.42 14.44 23.89
N ILE A 690 20.32 13.82 23.12
CA ILE A 690 20.14 12.43 22.65
C ILE A 690 20.10 11.48 23.85
N ALA A 691 21.02 11.61 24.82
CA ALA A 691 21.01 10.78 26.02
C ALA A 691 19.75 10.96 26.89
N GLU A 692 19.20 12.18 26.96
CA GLU A 692 17.94 12.47 27.66
C GLU A 692 16.72 11.84 26.93
N GLN A 693 16.66 11.91 25.60
CA GLN A 693 15.61 11.25 24.81
C GLN A 693 15.73 9.72 24.80
N GLU A 694 16.95 9.16 24.75
CA GLU A 694 17.18 7.72 24.89
C GLU A 694 16.61 7.19 26.21
N SER A 695 16.88 7.88 27.32
CA SER A 695 16.34 7.50 28.64
C SER A 695 14.81 7.62 28.68
N PHE A 696 14.24 8.71 28.17
CA PHE A 696 12.79 8.91 28.14
C PHE A 696 12.08 7.85 27.30
N TYR A 697 12.62 7.52 26.12
CA TYR A 697 12.04 6.50 25.24
C TYR A 697 12.20 5.09 25.81
N HIS A 698 13.29 4.80 26.52
CA HIS A 698 13.46 3.55 27.26
C HIS A 698 12.42 3.42 28.38
N ASP A 699 12.22 4.44 29.20
CA ASP A 699 11.23 4.44 30.29
C ASP A 699 9.79 4.24 29.76
N GLU A 700 9.42 4.89 28.65
CA GLU A 700 8.14 4.69 27.97
C GLU A 700 8.00 3.25 27.41
N MET A 701 9.06 2.66 26.84
CA MET A 701 9.01 1.26 26.43
C MET A 701 8.93 0.29 27.62
N ASP A 702 9.55 0.60 28.76
CA ASP A 702 9.45 -0.19 29.98
C ASP A 702 8.05 -0.12 30.63
N VAL A 703 7.31 0.97 30.46
CA VAL A 703 5.85 1.02 30.73
C VAL A 703 5.12 0.00 29.86
N MET A 704 5.33 -0.02 28.54
CA MET A 704 4.65 -0.98 27.65
C MET A 704 5.03 -2.44 27.96
N ARG A 705 6.31 -2.71 28.25
CA ARG A 705 6.75 -4.04 28.72
C ARG A 705 6.05 -4.41 30.03
N THR A 706 5.93 -3.48 30.97
CA THR A 706 5.24 -3.70 32.25
C THR A 706 3.74 -3.92 32.06
N PHE A 707 3.13 -3.24 31.07
CA PHE A 707 1.75 -3.48 30.68
C PHE A 707 1.56 -4.93 30.22
N PHE A 708 2.27 -5.39 29.18
CA PHE A 708 2.09 -6.74 28.65
C PHE A 708 2.44 -7.86 29.63
N LYS A 709 3.44 -7.67 30.50
CA LYS A 709 3.81 -8.63 31.56
C LYS A 709 2.69 -8.89 32.58
N ASN A 710 1.78 -7.94 32.79
CA ASN A 710 0.75 -8.02 33.84
C ASN A 710 -0.69 -8.03 33.31
N ARG A 711 -0.96 -7.47 32.12
CA ARG A 711 -2.31 -7.19 31.61
C ARG A 711 -3.20 -8.43 31.53
N ALA A 712 -2.64 -9.58 31.17
CA ALA A 712 -3.39 -10.81 30.92
C ALA A 712 -4.29 -11.22 32.10
N GLU A 713 -3.77 -11.19 33.34
CA GLU A 713 -4.52 -11.57 34.55
C GLU A 713 -5.70 -10.62 34.80
N TYR A 714 -5.46 -9.30 34.77
CA TYR A 714 -6.48 -8.29 35.05
C TYR A 714 -7.53 -8.21 33.95
N ALA A 715 -7.14 -8.25 32.68
CA ALA A 715 -8.06 -8.23 31.54
C ALA A 715 -9.02 -9.43 31.57
N VAL A 716 -8.49 -10.62 31.88
CA VAL A 716 -9.29 -11.85 32.03
C VAL A 716 -10.22 -11.79 33.24
N ALA A 717 -9.75 -11.33 34.40
CA ALA A 717 -10.57 -11.18 35.60
C ALA A 717 -11.74 -10.20 35.38
N ASN A 718 -11.48 -9.08 34.70
CA ASN A 718 -12.50 -8.11 34.33
C ASN A 718 -13.50 -8.68 33.31
N MET A 719 -13.03 -9.45 32.32
CA MET A 719 -13.89 -10.18 31.37
C MET A 719 -14.82 -11.19 32.07
N GLN A 720 -14.27 -12.04 32.95
CA GLN A 720 -15.05 -13.03 33.72
C GLN A 720 -16.15 -12.35 34.53
N LYS A 721 -15.78 -11.31 35.29
CA LYS A 721 -16.67 -10.45 36.09
C LYS A 721 -17.78 -9.82 35.25
N TYR A 722 -17.47 -9.29 34.07
CA TYR A 722 -18.44 -8.64 33.19
C TYR A 722 -19.43 -9.64 32.57
N LEU A 723 -18.95 -10.79 32.08
CA LEU A 723 -19.80 -11.79 31.44
C LEU A 723 -20.63 -12.64 32.43
N GLY A 724 -20.23 -12.68 33.71
CA GLY A 724 -20.82 -13.52 34.76
C GLY A 724 -20.22 -14.93 34.83
N ILE A 725 -18.99 -15.11 34.36
CA ILE A 725 -18.24 -16.38 34.39
C ILE A 725 -17.53 -16.49 35.75
N SER A 726 -17.38 -17.71 36.29
CA SER A 726 -16.67 -17.91 37.56
C SER A 726 -15.17 -17.61 37.43
N ASP A 727 -14.62 -17.03 38.49
CA ASP A 727 -13.18 -16.88 38.74
C ASP A 727 -12.42 -18.22 38.71
N ASN A 728 -13.04 -19.28 39.22
CA ASN A 728 -12.53 -20.65 39.24
C ASN A 728 -12.57 -21.35 37.86
N THR A 729 -12.02 -20.70 36.82
CA THR A 729 -11.77 -21.30 35.50
C THR A 729 -10.29 -21.39 35.17
N ALA A 730 -9.93 -22.38 34.36
CA ALA A 730 -8.60 -22.65 33.86
C ALA A 730 -8.62 -22.67 32.32
N THR A 731 -7.57 -22.15 31.70
CA THR A 731 -7.37 -22.21 30.26
C THR A 731 -6.71 -23.52 29.84
N VAL A 732 -7.11 -24.03 28.67
CA VAL A 732 -6.35 -25.03 27.93
C VAL A 732 -5.97 -24.44 26.58
N THR A 733 -4.67 -24.24 26.36
CA THR A 733 -4.09 -23.69 25.13
C THR A 733 -3.36 -24.79 24.37
N VAL A 734 -3.59 -24.89 23.07
CA VAL A 734 -2.96 -25.86 22.15
C VAL A 734 -2.36 -25.12 20.96
N THR A 735 -1.04 -25.17 20.84
CA THR A 735 -0.31 -24.68 19.66
C THR A 735 -0.04 -25.83 18.69
N ALA A 736 -0.59 -25.78 17.49
CA ALA A 736 -0.25 -26.69 16.41
C ALA A 736 1.11 -26.34 15.79
N GLN A 737 1.84 -27.36 15.31
CA GLN A 737 3.03 -27.21 14.48
C GLN A 737 2.92 -28.16 13.28
N GLY A 738 3.28 -27.70 12.08
CA GLY A 738 2.94 -28.43 10.85
C GLY A 738 1.43 -28.40 10.58
N LYS A 739 0.95 -29.20 9.63
CA LYS A 739 -0.45 -29.11 9.16
C LYS A 739 -1.40 -30.14 9.77
N GLY A 740 -2.47 -29.63 10.37
CA GLY A 740 -3.59 -30.39 10.92
C GLY A 740 -4.49 -29.50 11.77
N SER A 741 -5.65 -30.00 12.16
CA SER A 741 -6.57 -29.38 13.13
C SER A 741 -6.61 -30.18 14.43
N ILE A 742 -7.36 -29.69 15.40
CA ILE A 742 -7.70 -30.47 16.61
C ILE A 742 -9.23 -30.56 16.75
N ALA A 743 -9.67 -31.53 17.54
CA ALA A 743 -11.03 -31.66 18.01
C ALA A 743 -11.04 -31.74 19.53
N VAL A 744 -11.93 -31.00 20.18
CA VAL A 744 -12.04 -30.88 21.63
C VAL A 744 -13.41 -31.37 22.10
N ASP A 745 -13.41 -32.30 23.05
CA ASP A 745 -14.58 -33.04 23.56
C ASP A 745 -15.50 -33.60 22.45
N SER A 746 -14.90 -33.97 21.32
CA SER A 746 -15.50 -34.50 20.08
C SER A 746 -16.06 -33.47 19.09
N ALA A 747 -16.07 -32.18 19.41
CA ALA A 747 -16.33 -31.11 18.43
C ALA A 747 -15.04 -30.79 17.65
N ASP A 748 -15.15 -30.51 16.35
CA ASP A 748 -14.03 -29.92 15.59
C ASP A 748 -13.87 -28.45 15.99
N THR A 749 -12.64 -28.03 16.31
CA THR A 749 -12.35 -26.64 16.68
C THR A 749 -11.46 -25.98 15.63
N ALA A 750 -11.82 -24.77 15.23
CA ALA A 750 -10.93 -23.92 14.45
C ALA A 750 -9.69 -23.59 15.28
N LEU A 751 -8.53 -23.56 14.63
CA LEU A 751 -7.33 -22.94 15.18
C LEU A 751 -7.34 -21.46 14.78
N SER A 752 -7.14 -20.58 15.74
CA SER A 752 -6.88 -19.17 15.50
C SER A 752 -5.42 -19.05 15.05
N GLY A 753 -5.20 -18.98 13.73
CA GLY A 753 -3.89 -19.21 13.14
C GLY A 753 -3.37 -20.61 13.46
N ASN A 754 -2.33 -20.71 14.30
CA ASN A 754 -1.78 -21.98 14.77
C ASN A 754 -2.27 -22.38 16.18
N VAL A 755 -3.07 -21.57 16.88
CA VAL A 755 -3.36 -21.75 18.31
C VAL A 755 -4.87 -21.86 18.57
N TRP A 756 -5.25 -22.76 19.46
CA TRP A 756 -6.59 -22.78 20.05
C TRP A 756 -6.49 -22.62 21.56
N THR A 757 -7.42 -21.86 22.15
CA THR A 757 -7.58 -21.71 23.60
C THR A 757 -9.04 -21.89 23.96
N GLY A 758 -9.33 -22.66 25.02
CA GLY A 758 -10.66 -22.76 25.61
C GLY A 758 -10.63 -22.62 27.13
N SER A 759 -11.72 -22.14 27.70
CA SER A 759 -11.90 -21.95 29.15
C SER A 759 -12.80 -23.00 29.76
N TYR A 760 -12.40 -23.51 30.92
CA TYR A 760 -13.02 -24.64 31.59
C TYR A 760 -13.10 -24.41 33.09
N ASN A 761 -14.12 -24.96 33.76
CA ASN A 761 -14.18 -24.90 35.23
C ASN A 761 -12.97 -25.63 35.83
N SER A 762 -12.36 -25.10 36.90
CA SER A 762 -11.15 -25.72 37.45
C SER A 762 -11.40 -27.18 37.89
N GLY A 763 -10.57 -28.10 37.40
CA GLY A 763 -10.71 -29.55 37.56
C GLY A 763 -11.64 -30.24 36.55
N GLN A 764 -12.17 -29.51 35.56
CA GLN A 764 -12.89 -30.11 34.42
C GLN A 764 -11.90 -30.85 33.51
N LYS A 765 -12.34 -32.00 32.97
CA LYS A 765 -11.56 -32.80 32.03
C LYS A 765 -11.88 -32.42 30.59
N VAL A 766 -10.83 -32.16 29.83
CA VAL A 766 -10.89 -31.72 28.43
C VAL A 766 -10.19 -32.78 27.57
N ASN A 767 -10.91 -33.36 26.62
CA ASN A 767 -10.38 -34.39 25.73
C ASN A 767 -9.99 -33.77 24.40
N ILE A 768 -8.72 -33.87 24.01
CA ILE A 768 -8.17 -33.20 22.83
C ILE A 768 -7.65 -34.26 21.87
N THR A 769 -8.06 -34.20 20.60
CA THR A 769 -7.67 -35.15 19.55
C THR A 769 -7.05 -34.43 18.36
N ALA A 770 -5.82 -34.79 18.02
CA ALA A 770 -5.12 -34.30 16.84
C ALA A 770 -5.69 -34.91 15.54
N LYS A 771 -5.93 -34.06 14.52
CA LYS A 771 -6.43 -34.44 13.19
C LYS A 771 -5.47 -33.94 12.10
N PRO A 772 -4.49 -34.76 11.68
CA PRO A 772 -3.52 -34.36 10.64
C PRO A 772 -4.17 -34.06 9.30
N GLU A 773 -3.60 -33.11 8.55
CA GLU A 773 -4.01 -32.85 7.15
C GLU A 773 -3.52 -33.97 6.20
N LYS A 774 -4.05 -34.02 4.97
CA LYS A 774 -3.58 -34.96 3.93
C LYS A 774 -2.08 -34.75 3.68
N GLY A 775 -1.29 -35.82 3.78
CA GLY A 775 0.17 -35.78 3.64
C GLY A 775 0.93 -35.59 4.96
N TYR A 776 0.23 -35.35 6.07
CA TYR A 776 0.82 -35.22 7.41
C TYR A 776 0.38 -36.36 8.34
N VAL A 777 1.20 -36.67 9.34
CA VAL A 777 0.85 -37.49 10.50
C VAL A 777 1.10 -36.74 11.78
N PHE A 778 0.33 -37.08 12.80
CA PHE A 778 0.59 -36.68 14.17
C PHE A 778 1.96 -37.23 14.62
N ALA A 779 2.77 -36.37 15.23
CA ALA A 779 4.15 -36.65 15.63
C ALA A 779 4.35 -36.71 17.15
N GLY A 780 3.47 -36.08 17.93
CA GLY A 780 3.49 -36.08 19.39
C GLY A 780 2.85 -34.84 20.01
N TRP A 781 2.36 -35.00 21.24
CA TRP A 781 2.02 -33.91 22.17
C TRP A 781 3.25 -33.58 23.01
N SER A 782 3.41 -32.31 23.37
CA SER A 782 4.38 -31.84 24.37
C SER A 782 3.85 -30.62 25.13
N GLY A 783 4.60 -30.09 26.09
CA GLY A 783 4.16 -29.06 27.02
C GLY A 783 3.68 -29.68 28.33
N ALA A 784 2.48 -29.32 28.80
CA ALA A 784 1.89 -29.84 30.03
C ALA A 784 1.67 -31.37 30.02
N VAL A 785 1.49 -31.98 28.85
CA VAL A 785 1.44 -33.44 28.64
C VAL A 785 2.29 -33.82 27.44
N THR A 786 3.19 -34.79 27.62
CA THR A 786 3.93 -35.44 26.53
C THR A 786 3.28 -36.78 26.20
N SER A 787 2.92 -37.01 24.94
CA SER A 787 2.17 -38.21 24.53
C SER A 787 2.26 -38.50 23.02
N ASP A 788 2.55 -39.76 22.67
CA ASP A 788 2.50 -40.28 21.30
C ASP A 788 1.07 -40.71 20.87
N SER A 789 0.09 -40.62 21.77
CA SER A 789 -1.33 -40.87 21.45
C SER A 789 -1.96 -39.62 20.79
N PRO A 790 -2.64 -39.73 19.64
CA PRO A 790 -3.27 -38.57 19.00
C PRO A 790 -4.40 -37.97 19.84
N THR A 791 -5.02 -38.75 20.74
CA THR A 791 -5.95 -38.25 21.76
C THR A 791 -5.30 -38.23 23.14
N ILE A 792 -5.46 -37.12 23.85
CA ILE A 792 -5.12 -36.93 25.26
C ILE A 792 -6.33 -36.41 26.05
N THR A 793 -6.29 -36.55 27.37
CA THR A 793 -7.18 -35.85 28.29
C THR A 793 -6.32 -35.02 29.23
N VAL A 794 -6.68 -33.76 29.44
CA VAL A 794 -6.08 -32.91 30.47
C VAL A 794 -7.10 -32.55 31.54
N ASP A 795 -6.64 -32.50 32.79
CA ASP A 795 -7.35 -31.84 33.88
C ASP A 795 -7.04 -30.34 33.77
N ALA A 796 -8.04 -29.51 33.49
CA ALA A 796 -7.91 -28.06 33.51
C ALA A 796 -7.92 -27.56 34.97
N ASP A 797 -6.90 -27.91 35.76
CA ASP A 797 -6.76 -27.50 37.17
C ASP A 797 -6.20 -26.07 37.32
N LYS A 798 -5.40 -25.66 36.34
CA LYS A 798 -4.75 -24.34 36.14
C LYS A 798 -4.57 -24.11 34.63
N ALA A 799 -3.91 -23.04 34.22
CA ALA A 799 -3.49 -22.87 32.82
C ALA A 799 -2.66 -24.07 32.31
N VAL A 800 -3.14 -24.73 31.25
CA VAL A 800 -2.54 -25.90 30.61
C VAL A 800 -2.12 -25.52 29.19
N THR A 801 -0.82 -25.41 28.93
CA THR A 801 -0.27 -25.15 27.60
C THR A 801 0.29 -26.42 26.97
N LEU A 802 -0.10 -26.69 25.72
CA LEU A 802 0.24 -27.89 24.96
C LEU A 802 0.75 -27.51 23.57
N THR A 803 1.61 -28.35 23.01
CA THR A 803 2.02 -28.29 21.59
C THR A 803 1.61 -29.59 20.90
N CYS A 804 0.87 -29.48 19.80
CA CYS A 804 0.45 -30.58 18.93
C CYS A 804 1.31 -30.58 17.66
N THR A 805 2.33 -31.44 17.60
CA THR A 805 3.20 -31.51 16.41
C THR A 805 2.62 -32.46 15.37
N PHE A 806 2.40 -31.95 14.17
CA PHE A 806 2.21 -32.68 12.93
C PHE A 806 3.52 -32.64 12.12
N LYS A 807 3.82 -33.72 11.40
CA LYS A 807 4.96 -33.82 10.48
C LYS A 807 4.53 -34.44 9.17
N GLU A 808 5.29 -34.18 8.12
CA GLU A 808 5.06 -34.77 6.81
C GLU A 808 5.25 -36.30 6.85
N ASP A 809 4.31 -37.05 6.27
CA ASP A 809 4.33 -38.53 6.15
C ASP A 809 4.59 -38.97 4.71
N TYR A 810 5.28 -38.11 3.95
CA TYR A 810 5.70 -38.42 2.60
C TYR A 810 6.68 -39.59 2.60
N LYS A 811 6.48 -40.51 1.65
CA LYS A 811 7.31 -41.68 1.45
C LYS A 811 7.87 -41.59 0.04
N SER A 812 9.12 -41.97 -0.17
CA SER A 812 9.67 -42.10 -1.53
C SER A 812 8.75 -43.05 -2.34
N GLY A 813 8.19 -42.54 -3.43
CA GLY A 813 7.13 -43.18 -4.23
C GLY A 813 5.69 -42.71 -3.98
N ASP A 814 5.41 -41.87 -2.99
CA ASP A 814 4.10 -41.20 -2.77
C ASP A 814 4.11 -39.85 -3.53
N VAL A 815 3.66 -39.87 -4.77
CA VAL A 815 3.79 -38.75 -5.73
C VAL A 815 2.47 -37.99 -5.88
N ASP A 816 1.32 -38.58 -5.50
CA ASP A 816 0.05 -37.86 -5.35
C ASP A 816 -0.25 -37.35 -3.92
N LEU A 817 0.72 -37.54 -3.02
CA LEU A 817 0.81 -36.96 -1.68
C LEU A 817 -0.35 -37.40 -0.75
N ASP A 818 -0.77 -38.67 -0.75
CA ASP A 818 -1.82 -39.20 0.15
C ASP A 818 -1.31 -40.09 1.30
N GLY A 819 0.01 -40.22 1.42
CA GLY A 819 0.70 -41.04 2.40
C GLY A 819 0.84 -42.51 1.99
N LYS A 820 0.34 -42.94 0.81
CA LYS A 820 0.24 -44.35 0.42
C LYS A 820 0.65 -44.60 -1.03
N ILE A 821 1.85 -45.15 -1.20
CA ILE A 821 2.35 -45.68 -2.47
C ILE A 821 1.33 -46.67 -3.10
N LYS A 822 0.69 -46.25 -4.19
CA LYS A 822 -0.43 -46.90 -4.89
C LYS A 822 -0.30 -46.74 -6.41
N VAL A 823 -1.28 -47.27 -7.15
CA VAL A 823 -1.26 -47.24 -8.63
C VAL A 823 -1.42 -45.80 -9.19
N ALA A 824 -2.00 -44.88 -8.42
CA ALA A 824 -2.17 -43.49 -8.82
C ALA A 824 -0.83 -42.74 -8.93
N ASP A 825 0.13 -42.96 -8.03
CA ASP A 825 1.49 -42.40 -8.13
C ASP A 825 2.18 -42.88 -9.39
N LEU A 826 2.08 -44.18 -9.68
CA LEU A 826 2.65 -44.77 -10.89
C LEU A 826 2.04 -44.15 -12.15
N LEU A 827 0.74 -43.83 -12.15
CA LEU A 827 0.07 -43.14 -13.26
C LEU A 827 0.51 -41.67 -13.36
N LEU A 828 0.69 -40.98 -12.23
CA LEU A 828 1.13 -39.59 -12.17
C LEU A 828 2.59 -39.45 -12.64
N MET A 829 3.48 -40.33 -12.19
CA MET A 829 4.85 -40.49 -12.71
C MET A 829 4.86 -40.84 -14.20
N CYS A 830 3.97 -41.72 -14.67
CA CYS A 830 3.80 -41.97 -16.11
C CYS A 830 3.33 -40.74 -16.91
N LYS A 831 2.61 -39.78 -16.32
CA LYS A 831 2.25 -38.52 -16.99
C LYS A 831 3.43 -37.55 -17.01
N TYR A 832 4.13 -37.38 -15.89
CA TYR A 832 5.29 -36.49 -15.76
C TYR A 832 6.43 -36.88 -16.70
N LEU A 833 6.81 -38.17 -16.75
CA LEU A 833 7.81 -38.69 -17.69
C LEU A 833 7.41 -38.59 -19.17
N ARG A 834 6.16 -38.20 -19.46
CA ARG A 834 5.64 -37.89 -20.80
C ARG A 834 5.49 -36.39 -21.08
N GLY A 835 5.85 -35.51 -20.13
CA GLY A 835 5.64 -34.07 -20.22
C GLY A 835 4.16 -33.66 -20.19
N ALA A 836 3.29 -34.50 -19.63
CA ALA A 836 1.85 -34.26 -19.53
C ALA A 836 1.38 -33.74 -18.16
N GLU A 837 2.29 -33.67 -17.19
CA GLU A 837 2.16 -33.02 -15.88
C GLU A 837 3.53 -32.43 -15.50
N SER A 838 3.55 -31.46 -14.59
CA SER A 838 4.77 -30.94 -13.96
C SER A 838 4.73 -31.20 -12.46
N PHE A 839 5.83 -31.69 -11.89
CA PHE A 839 5.94 -31.89 -10.44
C PHE A 839 6.35 -30.62 -9.70
N SER A 840 5.73 -30.42 -8.54
CA SER A 840 6.29 -29.54 -7.50
C SER A 840 7.64 -30.07 -7.01
N GLN A 841 8.43 -29.22 -6.35
CA GLN A 841 9.73 -29.61 -5.79
C GLN A 841 9.62 -30.82 -4.84
N MET A 842 8.57 -30.87 -4.01
CA MET A 842 8.30 -32.01 -3.12
C MET A 842 7.99 -33.29 -3.93
N GLN A 843 7.09 -33.22 -4.91
CA GLN A 843 6.77 -34.39 -5.75
C GLN A 843 7.97 -34.88 -6.55
N PHE A 844 8.87 -33.99 -6.98
CA PHE A 844 10.13 -34.38 -7.62
C PHE A 844 11.04 -35.14 -6.64
N MET A 845 11.21 -34.65 -5.41
CA MET A 845 12.00 -35.32 -4.37
C MET A 845 11.42 -36.67 -3.93
N LEU A 846 10.11 -36.88 -4.06
CA LEU A 846 9.45 -38.15 -3.76
C LEU A 846 9.37 -39.09 -4.96
N ALA A 847 9.50 -38.56 -6.18
CA ALA A 847 9.53 -39.32 -7.41
C ALA A 847 10.96 -39.75 -7.82
N ASP A 848 12.00 -39.08 -7.33
CA ASP A 848 13.33 -39.68 -7.19
C ASP A 848 13.26 -40.74 -6.08
N MET A 849 13.47 -42.00 -6.46
CA MET A 849 13.46 -43.15 -5.57
C MET A 849 14.83 -43.79 -5.42
N ASN A 850 15.87 -43.16 -5.99
CA ASN A 850 17.23 -43.70 -6.03
C ASN A 850 18.31 -42.71 -5.51
N ASP A 851 17.91 -41.49 -5.19
CA ASP A 851 18.71 -40.37 -4.67
C ASP A 851 19.84 -39.91 -5.64
N ASP A 852 19.64 -40.02 -6.96
CA ASP A 852 20.62 -39.54 -7.96
C ASP A 852 20.36 -38.09 -8.46
N GLY A 853 19.25 -37.48 -8.05
CA GLY A 853 18.86 -36.12 -8.38
C GLY A 853 18.01 -36.01 -9.64
N ALA A 854 17.46 -37.12 -10.14
CA ALA A 854 16.53 -37.16 -11.26
C ALA A 854 15.31 -38.05 -10.96
N ALA A 855 14.10 -37.51 -11.11
CA ALA A 855 12.89 -38.31 -11.19
C ALA A 855 12.74 -38.86 -12.62
N ASP A 856 13.12 -40.12 -12.86
CA ASP A 856 13.35 -40.67 -14.20
C ASP A 856 12.70 -42.08 -14.40
N ILE A 857 12.96 -42.74 -15.53
CA ILE A 857 12.42 -44.07 -15.85
C ILE A 857 12.89 -45.18 -14.88
N PHE A 858 14.04 -45.02 -14.23
CA PHE A 858 14.55 -45.95 -13.21
C PHE A 858 13.72 -45.88 -11.93
N ASP A 859 13.26 -44.70 -11.53
CA ASP A 859 12.40 -44.51 -10.36
C ASP A 859 10.99 -45.01 -10.64
N LEU A 860 10.46 -44.85 -11.86
CA LEU A 860 9.22 -45.52 -12.25
C LEU A 860 9.33 -47.06 -12.10
N VAL A 861 10.51 -47.64 -12.31
CA VAL A 861 10.77 -49.07 -12.06
C VAL A 861 10.85 -49.39 -10.57
N LEU A 862 11.41 -48.51 -9.74
CA LEU A 862 11.43 -48.66 -8.27
C LEU A 862 10.03 -48.51 -7.67
N LEU A 863 9.27 -47.49 -8.05
CA LEU A 863 7.86 -47.27 -7.70
C LEU A 863 7.02 -48.49 -8.06
N ARG A 864 7.16 -49.00 -9.29
CA ARG A 864 6.48 -50.22 -9.72
C ARG A 864 6.90 -51.45 -8.93
N LYS A 865 8.15 -51.54 -8.49
CA LYS A 865 8.67 -52.64 -7.66
C LYS A 865 8.12 -52.55 -6.23
N GLU A 866 7.97 -51.35 -5.68
CA GLU A 866 7.40 -51.10 -4.35
C GLU A 866 5.93 -51.55 -4.30
N LEU A 867 5.15 -51.18 -5.33
CA LEU A 867 3.76 -51.61 -5.52
C LEU A 867 3.58 -53.13 -5.63
N LEU A 868 4.64 -53.86 -5.93
CA LEU A 868 4.65 -55.33 -6.07
C LEU A 868 5.18 -56.06 -4.82
N LYS A 869 5.45 -55.36 -3.70
CA LYS A 869 5.85 -55.97 -2.42
C LYS A 869 4.67 -56.40 -1.51
N LYS A 870 3.44 -56.43 -2.04
CA LYS A 870 2.21 -56.78 -1.29
C LYS A 870 1.96 -58.29 -1.26
#